data_AF-A0A6I3XJ14-F1
#
_entry.id   AF-A0A6I3XJ14-F1
#
_cell.length_a   1.000
_cell.length_b   1.000
_cell.length_c   1.000
_cell.angle_alpha   90.00
_cell.angle_beta   90.00
_cell.angle_gamma   90.00
#
_symmetry.space_group_name_H-M   'P 1'
#
loop_
_entity.id
_entity.type
_entity.pdbx_description
1 polymer ?
#
loop_
_entity_poly.entity_id
_entity_poly.type
_entity_poly.pdbx_seq_one_letter_code
_entity_poly.pdbx_strand_id
1 'polypeptide(L)'
;MRRTTSRAGTSAGTRVEPAQVPAVCCRPWRGAYHQVFSDAPPGSVERTALHHAGFGTGPRSARKDESSSCRHARPDNRRGRARRHALRCAPTSTHAWQLSAASSIPTYGAHIMPGLNVSNVRHLLNLAGNPWSARESRITALDDDARRSLLGVLVDRRQLAELARKPRFATAIAGLPVAMDWRNVGGRNHISPVKDQKHCGACVSFCVCAAVESVVSIATGQITDLSEADLHFCSSHGAGCGGWWPSDAIDQATARGIPVDELFPYDSAFDGAGTPGCRIDPHREARLYRPSGQSVLMTTAERKQWLSSRGPVCAAFHVYDDFFLAGTGIYRHLTGNHAGYHCVEVVGYSDTDRCWIAKNSWGPDWGDSGFFRIGYGECGIDDTSTDRDPDGSLNQFPMYGIEGVQIPGGWRGFELAPQGSAALNGGLAAVTRIPGSMETWWIGENGSVQAAFWYDGGQWQRYELAPAGSASPEGAIAAVSRIPGSMETWWIGANGSVQAAFWYEGGQWTRYELAPAGSASPAGGIAVVSRIPGSMELWWTGANGSVQGAFWYEGGQWTRYELAPGGSAAADGAITVVSRIPGSMELWWVTGNGSVQAAFWYEGGQWTRYELAPAGSASPQGGIAAVSRIPGSMELWWTGANASVQAAFWYEGGQWTRYELAPAGHASVNGGIAAVSRIPNSLELWWIGGDGSVQDAFWYEGNAWQRFALAPAGSASASGRIASVSRIPDSMELWWTGSNGSIGDSFWYP
;
A
#
# COMPACT_ATOMS: atom_id res chain seq x y z
N MET A 1 -32.97 -33.85 56.02
CA MET A 1 -32.93 -33.62 57.48
C MET A 1 -32.16 -32.31 57.77
N ARG A 2 -32.02 -31.90 59.05
CA ARG A 2 -31.26 -30.75 59.62
C ARG A 2 -30.04 -30.30 58.78
N ARG A 3 -29.72 -29.03 58.50
CA ARG A 3 -29.94 -27.67 59.10
C ARG A 3 -29.10 -27.35 60.36
N THR A 4 -28.01 -26.59 60.21
CA THR A 4 -27.28 -25.74 61.21
C THR A 4 -26.03 -25.12 60.51
N THR A 5 -25.64 -23.82 60.49
CA THR A 5 -26.18 -22.47 60.83
C THR A 5 -25.72 -21.70 62.11
N SER A 6 -24.47 -21.23 62.14
CA SER A 6 -23.98 -20.06 62.93
C SER A 6 -22.85 -19.33 62.16
N ARG A 7 -22.69 -17.99 62.07
CA ARG A 7 -22.81 -16.82 63.00
C ARG A 7 -21.65 -16.72 64.02
N ALA A 8 -21.14 -15.54 64.43
CA ALA A 8 -21.16 -14.14 63.92
C ALA A 8 -20.27 -13.22 64.82
N GLY A 9 -19.92 -11.99 64.37
CA GLY A 9 -19.33 -10.89 65.18
C GLY A 9 -17.98 -10.36 64.64
N THR A 10 -17.75 -9.09 64.25
CA THR A 10 -17.73 -7.78 64.98
C THR A 10 -16.53 -7.60 65.91
N SER A 11 -15.79 -6.47 65.97
CA SER A 11 -16.14 -5.06 65.67
C SER A 11 -14.96 -4.16 65.21
N ALA A 12 -15.28 -2.89 64.88
CA ALA A 12 -14.48 -1.68 64.57
C ALA A 12 -12.99 -1.55 65.03
N GLY A 13 -12.15 -0.67 64.45
CA GLY A 13 -12.35 0.27 63.33
C GLY A 13 -11.77 1.69 63.59
N THR A 14 -11.19 2.34 62.57
CA THR A 14 -10.80 3.78 62.55
C THR A 14 -10.70 4.29 61.10
N ARG A 15 -10.74 5.62 60.88
CA ARG A 15 -10.94 6.26 59.56
C ARG A 15 -10.02 7.48 59.40
N VAL A 16 -9.40 7.63 58.24
CA VAL A 16 -8.74 8.86 57.75
C VAL A 16 -9.10 9.04 56.27
N GLU A 17 -9.20 10.29 55.81
CA GLU A 17 -9.75 10.65 54.49
C GLU A 17 -8.64 10.96 53.45
N PRO A 18 -8.87 10.69 52.15
CA PRO A 18 -8.05 11.23 51.07
C PRO A 18 -8.52 12.63 50.64
N ALA A 19 -7.57 13.49 50.23
CA ALA A 19 -7.84 14.88 49.87
C ALA A 19 -8.45 15.08 48.46
N GLN A 20 -9.02 16.26 48.23
CA GLN A 20 -9.70 16.64 46.98
C GLN A 20 -8.72 17.01 45.84
N VAL A 21 -9.17 16.82 44.59
CA VAL A 21 -8.55 17.36 43.37
C VAL A 21 -9.48 18.45 42.79
N PRO A 22 -8.99 19.64 42.40
CA PRO A 22 -9.85 20.74 41.98
C PRO A 22 -10.38 20.59 40.54
N ALA A 23 -11.60 21.09 40.30
CA ALA A 23 -12.24 21.12 38.99
C ALA A 23 -12.43 22.56 38.49
N VAL A 24 -12.03 22.86 37.25
CA VAL A 24 -12.28 24.15 36.59
C VAL A 24 -12.64 23.96 35.11
N CYS A 25 -13.87 24.34 34.78
CA CYS A 25 -14.39 24.82 33.49
C CYS A 25 -13.86 24.25 32.16
N CYS A 26 -14.70 23.43 31.49
CA CYS A 26 -14.83 23.47 30.03
C CYS A 26 -16.11 24.26 29.65
N ARG A 27 -16.02 25.19 28.68
CA ARG A 27 -17.18 25.84 28.06
C ARG A 27 -17.55 25.14 26.74
N PRO A 28 -18.83 25.01 26.38
CA PRO A 28 -19.21 24.59 25.02
C PRO A 28 -18.95 25.72 24.02
N TRP A 29 -18.50 25.37 22.82
CA TRP A 29 -18.45 26.27 21.66
C TRP A 29 -19.41 25.76 20.56
N ARG A 30 -19.92 26.67 19.73
CA ARG A 30 -20.90 26.35 18.67
C ARG A 30 -20.26 26.50 17.29
N GLY A 31 -20.65 25.62 16.35
CA GLY A 31 -20.18 25.60 14.96
C GLY A 31 -20.47 24.23 14.34
N ALA A 32 -21.71 23.87 14.03
CA ALA A 32 -22.49 24.34 12.86
C ALA A 32 -22.00 23.73 11.53
N TYR A 33 -22.57 22.58 11.17
CA TYR A 33 -22.67 22.08 9.80
C TYR A 33 -24.14 21.75 9.51
N HIS A 34 -24.61 22.03 8.30
CA HIS A 34 -26.00 21.84 7.92
C HIS A 34 -26.29 20.38 7.53
N GLN A 35 -27.30 19.79 8.15
CA GLN A 35 -28.16 18.83 7.46
C GLN A 35 -29.38 19.57 6.91
N VAL A 36 -29.81 19.23 5.70
CA VAL A 36 -31.07 19.69 5.11
C VAL A 36 -31.89 18.46 4.73
N PHE A 37 -32.78 18.08 5.64
CA PHE A 37 -33.98 17.31 5.32
C PHE A 37 -35.18 18.21 5.59
N SER A 38 -36.17 18.20 4.70
CA SER A 38 -37.43 18.93 4.87
C SER A 38 -38.55 18.20 4.15
N ASP A 39 -39.41 17.52 4.91
CA ASP A 39 -40.57 16.80 4.38
C ASP A 39 -41.67 17.76 3.91
N ALA A 40 -42.36 17.37 2.83
CA ALA A 40 -43.70 17.87 2.50
C ALA A 40 -44.50 16.76 1.75
N PRO A 41 -45.84 16.65 1.97
CA PRO A 41 -46.60 15.43 1.68
C PRO A 41 -47.28 15.37 0.28
N PRO A 42 -47.85 14.23 -0.15
CA PRO A 42 -48.16 13.95 -1.56
C PRO A 42 -49.53 14.45 -2.05
N GLY A 43 -49.66 14.59 -3.38
CA GLY A 43 -50.89 14.91 -4.11
C GLY A 43 -51.27 13.87 -5.19
N SER A 44 -52.55 13.72 -5.46
CA SER A 44 -53.16 12.60 -6.20
C SER A 44 -53.13 12.70 -7.73
N VAL A 45 -52.81 11.56 -8.36
CA VAL A 45 -53.49 10.92 -9.51
C VAL A 45 -54.46 11.76 -10.37
N GLU A 46 -54.16 11.89 -11.67
CA GLU A 46 -54.99 11.41 -12.81
C GLU A 46 -54.11 11.31 -14.08
N ARG A 47 -54.16 10.22 -14.86
CA ARG A 47 -54.92 10.00 -16.14
C ARG A 47 -54.63 11.08 -17.22
N THR A 48 -54.41 10.77 -18.50
CA THR A 48 -55.01 9.67 -19.33
C THR A 48 -54.20 9.39 -20.63
N ALA A 49 -54.40 8.19 -21.23
CA ALA A 49 -54.32 7.85 -22.67
C ALA A 49 -52.97 8.00 -23.45
N LEU A 50 -52.34 6.93 -23.98
CA LEU A 50 -52.61 6.21 -25.26
C LEU A 50 -52.23 7.03 -26.52
N HIS A 51 -51.48 6.56 -27.54
CA HIS A 51 -51.44 5.21 -28.18
C HIS A 51 -50.10 4.93 -28.95
N HIS A 52 -50.08 3.85 -29.75
CA HIS A 52 -49.05 3.35 -30.70
C HIS A 52 -48.42 4.41 -31.64
N ALA A 53 -47.31 4.18 -32.37
CA ALA A 53 -46.51 2.98 -32.72
C ALA A 53 -45.00 3.39 -32.83
N GLY A 54 -43.98 2.55 -33.08
CA GLY A 54 -43.87 1.14 -33.45
C GLY A 54 -43.02 0.99 -34.73
N PHE A 55 -41.90 0.25 -34.66
CA PHE A 55 -40.85 0.10 -35.71
C PHE A 55 -40.09 1.40 -36.08
N GLY A 56 -38.83 1.36 -36.54
CA GLY A 56 -37.90 0.22 -36.65
C GLY A 56 -36.65 0.54 -37.49
N THR A 57 -35.59 -0.26 -37.32
CA THR A 57 -34.45 -0.45 -38.24
C THR A 57 -33.69 0.78 -38.81
N GLY A 58 -32.41 0.89 -38.44
CA GLY A 58 -31.35 0.80 -39.47
C GLY A 58 -30.38 1.98 -39.63
N PRO A 59 -29.17 1.75 -40.22
CA PRO A 59 -28.00 2.60 -39.97
C PRO A 59 -27.21 3.03 -41.24
N ARG A 60 -25.96 3.48 -41.05
CA ARG A 60 -24.86 3.79 -42.02
C ARG A 60 -24.81 5.27 -42.48
N SER A 61 -23.73 6.02 -42.17
CA SER A 61 -22.49 6.23 -42.98
C SER A 61 -22.61 7.39 -44.00
N ALA A 62 -21.57 8.06 -44.52
CA ALA A 62 -20.11 7.95 -44.33
C ALA A 62 -19.40 9.27 -44.76
N ARG A 63 -18.08 9.35 -44.51
CA ARG A 63 -17.00 10.14 -45.19
C ARG A 63 -17.36 11.32 -46.13
N LYS A 64 -16.67 12.45 -45.97
CA LYS A 64 -15.57 12.96 -46.84
C LYS A 64 -15.07 14.33 -46.32
N ASP A 65 -13.76 14.57 -46.23
CA ASP A 65 -12.82 15.02 -47.28
C ASP A 65 -13.25 16.32 -47.99
N GLU A 66 -12.57 17.45 -47.71
CA GLU A 66 -11.87 18.24 -48.75
C GLU A 66 -10.94 19.32 -48.17
N SER A 67 -10.09 19.89 -49.03
CA SER A 67 -9.01 20.82 -48.68
C SER A 67 -9.06 22.10 -49.50
N SER A 68 -8.58 23.24 -48.98
CA SER A 68 -8.00 24.32 -49.81
C SER A 68 -7.25 25.36 -48.96
N SER A 69 -6.45 26.20 -49.64
CA SER A 69 -5.59 27.22 -49.02
C SER A 69 -5.60 28.52 -49.84
N CYS A 70 -5.53 29.70 -49.19
CA CYS A 70 -4.87 30.88 -49.80
C CYS A 70 -4.58 32.08 -48.85
N ARG A 71 -3.31 32.51 -48.86
CA ARG A 71 -2.80 33.89 -49.03
C ARG A 71 -3.43 35.08 -48.26
N HIS A 72 -2.63 35.57 -47.30
CA HIS A 72 -2.07 36.95 -47.23
C HIS A 72 -2.95 38.18 -47.53
N ALA A 73 -3.06 39.08 -46.53
CA ALA A 73 -2.85 40.53 -46.70
C ALA A 73 -2.50 41.22 -45.36
N ARG A 74 -1.72 42.31 -45.40
CA ARG A 74 -1.63 43.35 -44.35
C ARG A 74 -2.29 44.64 -44.89
N PRO A 75 -2.61 45.60 -44.01
CA PRO A 75 -1.90 46.88 -44.13
C PRO A 75 -1.38 47.44 -42.80
N ASP A 76 -0.62 48.54 -42.90
CA ASP A 76 0.06 49.29 -41.84
C ASP A 76 -0.60 50.68 -41.63
N ASN A 77 -0.38 51.35 -40.49
CA ASN A 77 -0.15 52.80 -40.41
C ASN A 77 0.16 53.33 -38.98
N ARG A 78 1.22 54.17 -38.89
CA ARG A 78 1.34 55.38 -38.03
C ARG A 78 1.49 55.23 -36.50
N ARG A 79 2.11 56.17 -35.76
CA ARG A 79 3.23 57.16 -35.97
C ARG A 79 3.37 57.91 -34.63
N GLY A 80 4.56 58.08 -34.05
CA GLY A 80 4.75 58.97 -32.89
C GLY A 80 6.20 59.04 -32.40
N ARG A 81 6.73 60.24 -32.18
CA ARG A 81 8.10 60.49 -31.66
C ARG A 81 8.05 61.30 -30.37
N ALA A 82 8.92 60.95 -29.42
CA ALA A 82 9.61 61.94 -28.57
C ALA A 82 10.96 61.38 -28.09
N ARG A 83 11.99 62.24 -28.02
CA ARG A 83 13.26 62.01 -27.32
C ARG A 83 13.48 63.16 -26.33
N ARG A 84 14.11 62.90 -25.18
CA ARG A 84 14.94 63.90 -24.47
C ARG A 84 16.17 63.20 -23.85
N HIS A 85 17.28 63.93 -23.76
CA HIS A 85 18.51 63.54 -23.05
C HIS A 85 18.78 64.55 -21.92
N ALA A 86 19.28 64.05 -20.78
CA ALA A 86 20.25 64.71 -19.90
C ALA A 86 20.90 63.56 -19.10
N LEU A 87 22.21 63.28 -19.17
CA LEU A 87 23.43 64.03 -18.80
C LEU A 87 23.81 63.92 -17.31
N ARG A 88 25.11 63.71 -17.10
CA ARG A 88 25.79 63.27 -15.87
C ARG A 88 25.86 64.36 -14.79
N CYS A 89 26.10 63.96 -13.53
CA CYS A 89 27.05 64.67 -12.66
C CYS A 89 27.56 63.80 -11.48
N ALA A 90 28.85 63.97 -11.16
CA ALA A 90 29.61 63.51 -9.97
C ALA A 90 31.03 64.14 -10.08
N PRO A 91 31.90 64.17 -9.04
CA PRO A 91 31.74 63.78 -7.64
C PRO A 91 32.13 64.91 -6.64
N THR A 92 32.11 64.65 -5.33
CA THR A 92 32.91 65.34 -4.29
C THR A 92 33.26 64.39 -3.13
N SER A 93 34.24 64.73 -2.31
CA SER A 93 34.87 63.83 -1.32
C SER A 93 35.16 64.51 0.04
N THR A 94 35.12 63.75 1.14
CA THR A 94 35.62 64.19 2.46
C THR A 94 36.08 63.04 3.39
N HIS A 95 37.39 63.00 3.63
CA HIS A 95 38.07 62.76 4.91
C HIS A 95 37.58 61.64 5.88
N ALA A 96 38.26 60.50 5.75
CA ALA A 96 38.93 59.68 6.78
C ALA A 96 38.75 59.96 8.29
N TRP A 97 38.70 58.86 9.05
CA TRP A 97 39.39 58.71 10.35
C TRP A 97 40.27 57.45 10.31
N GLN A 98 41.45 57.50 10.94
CA GLN A 98 42.36 56.36 11.10
C GLN A 98 42.34 55.86 12.55
N LEU A 99 42.38 54.54 12.74
CA LEU A 99 42.91 53.90 13.95
C LEU A 99 43.79 52.72 13.52
N SER A 100 44.93 52.55 14.19
CA SER A 100 46.03 51.70 13.76
C SER A 100 46.26 50.49 14.68
N ALA A 101 46.31 49.30 14.09
CA ALA A 101 46.78 48.07 14.73
C ALA A 101 47.28 47.08 13.68
N ALA A 102 48.45 47.35 13.08
CA ALA A 102 49.03 46.47 12.07
C ALA A 102 49.87 45.35 12.73
N SER A 103 49.24 44.19 12.95
CA SER A 103 49.99 42.94 13.15
C SER A 103 50.32 42.33 11.79
N SER A 104 51.60 41.98 11.56
CA SER A 104 52.09 41.53 10.27
C SER A 104 51.72 40.07 9.98
N ILE A 105 50.72 39.85 9.12
CA ILE A 105 50.43 38.54 8.51
C ILE A 105 51.23 38.43 7.20
N PRO A 106 52.00 37.35 6.96
CA PRO A 106 52.73 37.18 5.71
C PRO A 106 51.78 36.96 4.53
N THR A 107 51.87 37.81 3.51
CA THR A 107 51.16 37.61 2.24
C THR A 107 51.83 36.50 1.43
N TYR A 108 51.37 35.26 1.58
CA TYR A 108 51.62 34.24 0.57
C TYR A 108 50.89 34.60 -0.72
N GLY A 109 51.63 34.73 -1.82
CA GLY A 109 51.06 35.04 -3.13
C GLY A 109 50.19 33.90 -3.66
N ALA A 110 49.27 34.25 -4.57
CA ALA A 110 48.36 33.29 -5.20
C ALA A 110 49.11 32.30 -6.11
N HIS A 111 49.60 31.20 -5.53
CA HIS A 111 49.98 30.02 -6.28
C HIS A 111 48.72 29.30 -6.74
N ILE A 112 48.53 29.25 -8.06
CA ILE A 112 47.52 28.42 -8.71
C ILE A 112 47.89 26.96 -8.42
N MET A 113 47.10 26.28 -7.57
CA MET A 113 47.23 24.84 -7.35
C MET A 113 46.58 24.11 -8.54
N PRO A 114 47.31 23.22 -9.25
CA PRO A 114 46.74 22.47 -10.36
C PRO A 114 45.94 21.26 -9.87
N GLY A 115 44.61 21.39 -9.91
CA GLY A 115 43.64 20.30 -9.75
C GLY A 115 43.41 19.79 -8.32
N LEU A 116 42.40 18.91 -8.17
CA LEU A 116 42.12 18.17 -6.94
C LEU A 116 43.30 17.28 -6.56
N ASN A 117 44.01 17.63 -5.49
CA ASN A 117 45.12 16.83 -4.96
C ASN A 117 44.73 16.20 -3.61
N VAL A 118 44.42 14.91 -3.62
CA VAL A 118 44.00 14.17 -2.41
C VAL A 118 45.03 14.25 -1.28
N SER A 119 46.33 14.26 -1.60
CA SER A 119 47.40 14.31 -0.59
C SER A 119 47.46 15.68 0.10
N ASN A 120 47.25 16.76 -0.64
CA ASN A 120 47.14 18.11 -0.08
C ASN A 120 45.88 18.22 0.80
N VAL A 121 44.72 17.73 0.35
CA VAL A 121 43.48 17.76 1.13
C VAL A 121 43.62 16.90 2.40
N ARG A 122 44.17 15.68 2.32
CA ARG A 122 44.50 14.85 3.51
C ARG A 122 45.42 15.57 4.49
N HIS A 123 46.43 16.29 4.01
CA HIS A 123 47.32 17.06 4.87
C HIS A 123 46.58 18.20 5.59
N LEU A 124 45.74 18.96 4.87
CA LEU A 124 44.93 20.03 5.45
C LEU A 124 43.89 19.49 6.45
N LEU A 125 43.22 18.37 6.16
CA LEU A 125 42.27 17.71 7.06
C LEU A 125 42.94 17.33 8.39
N ASN A 126 44.14 16.74 8.31
CA ASN A 126 44.94 16.38 9.49
C ASN A 126 45.39 17.61 10.31
N LEU A 127 45.79 18.71 9.65
CA LEU A 127 46.17 19.95 10.33
C LEU A 127 44.97 20.65 10.99
N ALA A 128 43.80 20.59 10.37
CA ALA A 128 42.56 21.19 10.87
C ALA A 128 41.82 20.35 11.91
N GLY A 129 42.20 19.07 12.10
CA GLY A 129 41.47 18.12 12.96
C GLY A 129 40.06 17.82 12.44
N ASN A 130 39.86 17.83 11.13
CA ASN A 130 38.53 17.74 10.51
C ASN A 130 37.92 16.34 10.65
N PRO A 131 36.59 16.19 10.84
CA PRO A 131 35.95 14.92 11.16
C PRO A 131 35.63 14.05 9.93
N TRP A 132 36.33 14.22 8.81
CA TRP A 132 36.16 13.41 7.60
C TRP A 132 37.48 13.09 6.88
N SER A 133 37.43 12.07 6.04
CA SER A 133 38.58 11.54 5.30
C SER A 133 38.45 11.76 3.80
N ALA A 134 39.51 12.26 3.16
CA ALA A 134 39.56 12.40 1.71
C ALA A 134 39.96 11.08 1.02
N ARG A 135 39.21 10.68 0.00
CA ARG A 135 39.30 9.41 -0.73
C ARG A 135 39.26 9.66 -2.25
N GLU A 136 40.09 8.93 -2.98
CA GLU A 136 40.04 8.91 -4.46
C GLU A 136 38.92 7.98 -4.92
N SER A 137 38.24 8.38 -5.99
CA SER A 137 37.12 7.65 -6.61
C SER A 137 37.10 7.92 -8.12
N ARG A 138 36.16 7.29 -8.85
CA ARG A 138 35.92 7.61 -10.26
C ARG A 138 35.63 9.11 -10.49
N ILE A 139 35.02 9.80 -9.51
CA ILE A 139 34.64 11.22 -9.59
C ILE A 139 35.86 12.14 -9.48
N THR A 140 36.87 11.74 -8.70
CA THR A 140 38.12 12.51 -8.56
C THR A 140 39.05 12.31 -9.76
N ALA A 141 38.87 11.22 -10.51
CA ALA A 141 39.60 10.94 -11.75
C ALA A 141 39.06 11.69 -12.99
N LEU A 142 37.88 12.32 -12.89
CA LEU A 142 37.35 13.21 -13.93
C LEU A 142 38.18 14.51 -14.03
N ASP A 143 38.04 15.24 -15.14
CA ASP A 143 38.45 16.64 -15.22
C ASP A 143 37.43 17.57 -14.52
N ASP A 144 37.72 18.87 -14.48
CA ASP A 144 36.90 19.85 -13.74
C ASP A 144 35.54 20.12 -14.40
N ASP A 145 35.42 20.00 -15.72
CA ASP A 145 34.17 20.26 -16.43
C ASP A 145 33.28 19.01 -16.42
N ALA A 146 33.86 17.81 -16.51
CA ALA A 146 33.17 16.54 -16.26
C ALA A 146 32.77 16.35 -14.78
N ARG A 147 33.49 16.96 -13.82
CA ARG A 147 33.01 17.10 -12.43
C ARG A 147 31.80 18.02 -12.33
N ARG A 148 31.85 19.17 -13.01
CA ARG A 148 30.76 20.17 -13.00
C ARG A 148 29.50 19.68 -13.71
N SER A 149 29.60 18.83 -14.74
CA SER A 149 28.43 18.29 -15.44
C SER A 149 27.55 17.39 -14.58
N LEU A 150 28.03 16.94 -13.41
CA LEU A 150 27.24 16.24 -12.39
C LEU A 150 26.34 17.16 -11.55
N LEU A 151 26.62 18.47 -11.53
CA LEU A 151 26.03 19.45 -10.61
C LEU A 151 24.76 20.08 -11.21
N GLY A 152 23.64 19.40 -11.01
CA GLY A 152 22.38 19.65 -11.71
C GLY A 152 21.36 20.57 -11.06
N VAL A 153 21.66 21.25 -9.94
CA VAL A 153 20.69 22.16 -9.31
C VAL A 153 20.73 23.55 -9.96
N LEU A 154 19.62 23.93 -10.62
CA LEU A 154 19.39 25.26 -11.15
C LEU A 154 18.67 26.11 -10.09
N VAL A 155 19.41 26.99 -9.41
CA VAL A 155 18.90 27.76 -8.27
C VAL A 155 17.86 28.81 -8.68
N ASP A 156 16.58 28.59 -8.32
CA ASP A 156 15.55 29.64 -8.43
C ASP A 156 15.71 30.69 -7.31
N ARG A 157 16.53 31.70 -7.61
CA ARG A 157 16.73 32.89 -6.76
C ARG A 157 15.43 33.63 -6.45
N ARG A 158 14.40 33.55 -7.31
CA ARG A 158 13.10 34.18 -7.06
C ARG A 158 12.31 33.38 -6.02
N GLN A 159 12.16 32.06 -6.21
CA GLN A 159 11.48 31.22 -5.22
C GLN A 159 12.18 31.30 -3.85
N LEU A 160 13.51 31.25 -3.81
CA LEU A 160 14.27 31.44 -2.56
C LEU A 160 14.00 32.80 -1.90
N ALA A 161 14.01 33.91 -2.67
CA ALA A 161 13.72 35.24 -2.14
C ALA A 161 12.26 35.39 -1.66
N GLU A 162 11.30 34.69 -2.27
CA GLU A 162 9.91 34.63 -1.82
C GLU A 162 9.76 33.76 -0.56
N LEU A 163 10.44 32.61 -0.48
CA LEU A 163 10.46 31.72 0.70
C LEU A 163 11.14 32.34 1.92
N ALA A 164 12.20 33.12 1.72
CA ALA A 164 12.91 33.86 2.78
C ALA A 164 12.08 35.01 3.38
N ARG A 165 11.07 35.51 2.66
CA ARG A 165 10.18 36.59 3.12
C ARG A 165 8.94 36.11 3.86
N LYS A 166 8.60 34.82 3.81
CA LYS A 166 7.45 34.26 4.54
C LYS A 166 7.75 34.26 6.04
N PRO A 167 6.91 34.86 6.91
CA PRO A 167 7.11 34.79 8.36
C PRO A 167 6.93 33.34 8.83
N ARG A 168 7.85 32.86 9.67
CA ARG A 168 7.84 31.49 10.20
C ARG A 168 7.66 31.53 11.71
N PHE A 169 6.82 30.65 12.24
CA PHE A 169 6.67 30.45 13.67
C PHE A 169 7.50 29.23 14.07
N ALA A 170 8.62 29.47 14.74
CA ALA A 170 9.51 28.42 15.23
C ALA A 170 8.86 27.67 16.41
N THR A 171 7.95 26.76 16.11
CA THR A 171 7.34 25.87 17.11
C THR A 171 8.42 24.93 17.63
N ALA A 172 8.74 25.00 18.91
CA ALA A 172 9.65 24.06 19.56
C ALA A 172 8.94 22.71 19.75
N ILE A 173 9.29 21.72 18.94
CA ILE A 173 8.64 20.40 18.92
C ILE A 173 9.34 19.48 19.92
N ALA A 174 8.75 19.35 21.11
CA ALA A 174 9.23 18.45 22.14
C ALA A 174 9.04 16.98 21.74
N GLY A 175 9.99 16.11 22.11
CA GLY A 175 9.88 14.65 21.93
C GLY A 175 10.40 14.10 20.59
N LEU A 176 11.03 14.90 19.74
CA LEU A 176 11.77 14.37 18.57
C LEU A 176 12.97 13.51 19.03
N PRO A 177 13.31 12.44 18.30
CA PRO A 177 14.46 11.59 18.63
C PRO A 177 15.80 12.32 18.39
N VAL A 178 16.83 11.93 19.14
CA VAL A 178 18.18 12.52 19.03
C VAL A 178 18.95 12.10 17.76
N ALA A 179 18.48 11.05 17.10
CA ALA A 179 18.95 10.63 15.79
C ALA A 179 17.81 9.91 15.04
N MET A 180 17.85 9.95 13.72
CA MET A 180 16.97 9.19 12.83
C MET A 180 17.78 8.71 11.64
N ASP A 181 17.53 7.48 11.17
CA ASP A 181 18.16 6.91 9.97
C ASP A 181 17.20 5.91 9.34
N TRP A 182 16.59 6.28 8.20
CA TRP A 182 15.62 5.45 7.48
C TRP A 182 16.19 4.15 6.90
N ARG A 183 17.50 3.94 7.01
CA ARG A 183 18.16 2.65 6.73
C ARG A 183 17.96 1.61 7.83
N ASN A 184 17.51 2.00 9.03
CA ASN A 184 17.19 1.10 10.13
C ASN A 184 16.11 1.67 11.06
N VAL A 185 14.87 1.77 10.58
CA VAL A 185 13.69 2.08 11.41
C VAL A 185 12.99 0.77 11.76
N GLY A 186 12.85 0.47 13.05
CA GLY A 186 12.19 -0.76 13.52
C GLY A 186 12.86 -2.07 13.06
N GLY A 187 14.16 -2.04 12.71
CA GLY A 187 14.87 -3.18 12.13
C GLY A 187 14.73 -3.29 10.60
N ARG A 188 14.22 -2.27 9.91
CA ARG A 188 14.00 -2.25 8.46
C ARG A 188 14.72 -1.10 7.75
N ASN A 189 15.19 -1.40 6.55
CA ASN A 189 15.67 -0.40 5.60
C ASN A 189 14.52 0.02 4.68
N HIS A 190 14.25 1.32 4.61
CA HIS A 190 13.29 1.92 3.66
C HIS A 190 13.96 2.65 2.49
N ILE A 191 15.30 2.74 2.48
CA ILE A 191 16.07 3.43 1.44
C ILE A 191 16.43 2.45 0.33
N SER A 192 16.09 2.80 -0.91
CA SER A 192 16.45 2.05 -2.11
C SER A 192 17.97 2.05 -2.37
N PRO A 193 18.52 1.12 -3.18
CA PRO A 193 19.94 1.07 -3.52
C PRO A 193 20.50 2.40 -4.08
N VAL A 194 21.83 2.57 -3.96
CA VAL A 194 22.52 3.73 -4.55
C VAL A 194 22.68 3.55 -6.05
N LYS A 195 22.16 4.52 -6.82
CA LYS A 195 22.25 4.60 -8.28
C LYS A 195 23.36 5.58 -8.75
N ASP A 196 23.56 5.67 -10.06
CA ASP A 196 24.65 6.41 -10.70
C ASP A 196 24.15 7.26 -11.88
N GLN A 197 24.19 8.60 -11.75
CA GLN A 197 23.77 9.57 -12.77
C GLN A 197 24.71 9.70 -13.98
N LYS A 198 25.76 8.86 -14.07
CA LYS A 198 26.80 8.89 -15.12
C LYS A 198 27.46 10.26 -15.23
N HIS A 199 27.54 10.82 -16.44
CA HIS A 199 28.14 12.12 -16.78
C HIS A 199 27.13 13.28 -16.78
N CYS A 200 25.86 13.00 -16.48
CA CYS A 200 24.72 13.87 -16.72
C CYS A 200 24.32 14.66 -15.47
N GLY A 201 23.74 15.85 -15.61
CA GLY A 201 23.27 16.70 -14.50
C GLY A 201 21.99 16.20 -13.79
N ALA A 202 21.67 14.92 -13.87
CA ALA A 202 20.38 14.39 -13.47
C ALA A 202 20.12 14.31 -11.96
N CYS A 203 21.03 14.81 -11.11
CA CYS A 203 20.98 14.65 -9.65
C CYS A 203 19.63 14.98 -9.00
N VAL A 204 18.91 15.97 -9.54
CA VAL A 204 17.58 16.38 -9.05
C VAL A 204 16.55 15.28 -9.29
N SER A 205 16.56 14.66 -10.48
CA SER A 205 15.67 13.54 -10.82
C SER A 205 16.00 12.29 -10.00
N PHE A 206 17.29 11.97 -9.79
CA PHE A 206 17.71 10.89 -8.87
C PHE A 206 17.27 11.14 -7.43
N CYS A 207 17.42 12.37 -6.94
CA CYS A 207 16.98 12.75 -5.59
C CYS A 207 15.46 12.62 -5.42
N VAL A 208 14.67 13.04 -6.43
CA VAL A 208 13.21 12.94 -6.41
C VAL A 208 12.75 11.48 -6.54
N CYS A 209 13.31 10.68 -7.44
CA CYS A 209 13.01 9.25 -7.50
C CYS A 209 13.29 8.57 -6.16
N ALA A 210 14.48 8.75 -5.58
CA ALA A 210 14.84 8.16 -4.29
C ALA A 210 13.88 8.56 -3.14
N ALA A 211 13.54 9.84 -3.01
CA ALA A 211 12.60 10.30 -1.98
C ALA A 211 11.18 9.74 -2.17
N VAL A 212 10.74 9.52 -3.42
CA VAL A 212 9.44 8.90 -3.74
C VAL A 212 9.49 7.39 -3.49
N GLU A 213 10.56 6.69 -3.90
CA GLU A 213 10.82 5.28 -3.58
C GLU A 213 10.78 5.03 -2.06
N SER A 214 11.41 5.90 -1.28
CA SER A 214 11.41 5.84 0.19
C SER A 214 10.00 6.03 0.79
N VAL A 215 9.20 6.99 0.29
CA VAL A 215 7.80 7.14 0.77
C VAL A 215 6.92 5.95 0.36
N VAL A 216 7.13 5.37 -0.82
CA VAL A 216 6.46 4.12 -1.22
C VAL A 216 6.86 2.97 -0.29
N SER A 217 8.15 2.87 0.08
CA SER A 217 8.63 1.85 1.02
C SER A 217 8.07 2.02 2.43
N ILE A 218 7.89 3.25 2.90
CA ILE A 218 7.24 3.55 4.18
C ILE A 218 5.75 3.19 4.13
N ALA A 219 5.07 3.43 3.00
CA ALA A 219 3.65 3.15 2.84
C ALA A 219 3.32 1.65 2.61
N THR A 220 4.24 0.86 2.03
CA THR A 220 3.97 -0.53 1.59
C THR A 220 4.86 -1.59 2.24
N GLY A 221 6.00 -1.21 2.79
CA GLY A 221 7.08 -2.13 3.17
C GLY A 221 7.89 -2.70 1.99
N GLN A 222 7.58 -2.33 0.73
CA GLN A 222 8.29 -2.77 -0.46
C GLN A 222 9.24 -1.68 -0.98
N ILE A 223 10.50 -2.02 -1.27
CA ILE A 223 11.41 -1.10 -1.97
C ILE A 223 11.05 -1.12 -3.46
N THR A 224 10.69 0.04 -4.00
CA THR A 224 10.47 0.27 -5.43
C THR A 224 11.72 0.83 -6.10
N ASP A 225 11.84 0.62 -7.41
CA ASP A 225 12.86 1.21 -8.27
C ASP A 225 12.18 2.01 -9.39
N LEU A 226 12.36 3.33 -9.41
CA LEU A 226 11.68 4.28 -10.31
C LEU A 226 12.62 4.84 -11.39
N SER A 227 12.10 5.03 -12.60
CA SER A 227 12.88 5.51 -13.74
C SER A 227 13.24 6.99 -13.61
N GLU A 228 14.50 7.26 -13.24
CA GLU A 228 15.07 8.60 -13.41
C GLU A 228 15.09 9.05 -14.87
N ALA A 229 15.23 8.13 -15.83
CA ALA A 229 15.30 8.47 -17.25
C ALA A 229 13.97 8.98 -17.80
N ASP A 230 12.83 8.42 -17.40
CA ASP A 230 11.52 8.97 -17.72
C ASP A 230 11.33 10.34 -17.04
N LEU A 231 11.64 10.46 -15.73
CA LEU A 231 11.49 11.73 -15.02
C LEU A 231 12.37 12.84 -15.61
N HIS A 232 13.61 12.54 -16.00
CA HIS A 232 14.59 13.50 -16.50
C HIS A 232 14.45 13.78 -18.00
N PHE A 233 14.40 12.77 -18.86
CA PHE A 233 14.45 12.97 -20.32
C PHE A 233 13.07 13.08 -20.99
N CYS A 234 12.02 12.46 -20.42
CA CYS A 234 10.67 12.41 -20.98
C CYS A 234 9.69 13.42 -20.34
N SER A 235 10.20 14.59 -19.94
CA SER A 235 9.48 15.58 -19.13
C SER A 235 9.60 17.01 -19.69
N SER A 236 9.06 17.99 -18.97
CA SER A 236 9.25 19.43 -19.28
C SER A 236 10.71 19.91 -19.19
N HIS A 237 11.63 19.10 -18.65
CA HIS A 237 13.07 19.32 -18.76
C HIS A 237 13.57 19.24 -20.21
N GLY A 238 12.96 18.37 -21.02
CA GLY A 238 13.47 17.96 -22.32
C GLY A 238 14.51 16.83 -22.24
N ALA A 239 14.84 16.27 -23.40
CA ALA A 239 15.61 15.02 -23.51
C ALA A 239 17.13 15.17 -23.43
N GLY A 240 17.65 16.37 -23.13
CA GLY A 240 19.09 16.61 -22.99
C GLY A 240 19.61 16.31 -21.59
N CYS A 241 20.94 16.29 -21.41
CA CYS A 241 21.51 16.47 -20.08
C CYS A 241 21.38 17.94 -19.66
N GLY A 242 20.88 18.16 -18.46
CA GLY A 242 20.59 19.49 -17.93
C GLY A 242 20.40 19.42 -16.42
N GLY A 243 19.75 20.44 -15.87
CA GLY A 243 19.48 20.55 -14.45
C GLY A 243 18.09 21.11 -14.17
N TRP A 244 17.70 21.09 -12.92
CA TRP A 244 16.36 21.51 -12.47
C TRP A 244 16.41 22.18 -11.10
N TRP A 245 15.30 22.81 -10.71
CA TRP A 245 15.05 23.17 -9.32
C TRP A 245 14.22 22.04 -8.66
N PRO A 246 14.47 21.64 -7.40
CA PRO A 246 13.84 20.43 -6.85
C PRO A 246 12.31 20.47 -6.79
N SER A 247 11.69 21.63 -6.55
CA SER A 247 10.22 21.72 -6.57
C SER A 247 9.64 21.37 -7.93
N ASP A 248 10.30 21.78 -8.99
CA ASP A 248 9.78 21.69 -10.36
C ASP A 248 9.81 20.23 -10.83
N ALA A 249 10.83 19.48 -10.39
CA ALA A 249 10.93 18.04 -10.59
C ALA A 249 9.84 17.28 -9.82
N ILE A 250 9.49 17.70 -8.59
CA ILE A 250 8.43 17.07 -7.79
C ILE A 250 7.03 17.40 -8.35
N ASP A 251 6.79 18.64 -8.78
CA ASP A 251 5.54 19.02 -9.46
C ASP A 251 5.38 18.27 -10.79
N GLN A 252 6.47 18.07 -11.53
CA GLN A 252 6.46 17.29 -12.76
C GLN A 252 6.25 15.79 -12.50
N ALA A 253 6.79 15.23 -11.42
CA ALA A 253 6.48 13.87 -10.97
C ALA A 253 5.01 13.74 -10.52
N THR A 254 4.48 14.71 -9.77
CA THR A 254 3.08 14.81 -9.34
C THR A 254 2.14 14.79 -10.54
N ALA A 255 2.39 15.62 -11.55
CA ALA A 255 1.52 15.78 -12.71
C ALA A 255 1.53 14.58 -13.68
N ARG A 256 2.71 13.97 -13.93
CA ARG A 256 2.87 12.93 -14.98
C ARG A 256 3.04 11.51 -14.44
N GLY A 257 3.32 11.35 -13.16
CA GLY A 257 3.80 10.11 -12.55
C GLY A 257 5.19 9.71 -13.03
N ILE A 258 5.84 8.84 -12.26
CA ILE A 258 7.12 8.20 -12.59
C ILE A 258 6.86 6.68 -12.75
N PRO A 259 7.25 6.04 -13.88
CA PRO A 259 7.19 4.59 -14.02
C PRO A 259 8.32 3.91 -13.24
N VAL A 260 8.25 2.58 -13.08
CA VAL A 260 9.41 1.80 -12.64
C VAL A 260 10.60 1.91 -13.61
N ASP A 261 11.83 1.74 -13.11
CA ASP A 261 13.04 1.80 -13.95
C ASP A 261 13.00 0.80 -15.11
N GLU A 262 12.47 -0.41 -14.89
CA GLU A 262 12.31 -1.48 -15.89
C GLU A 262 11.74 -1.02 -17.25
N LEU A 263 10.80 -0.06 -17.26
CA LEU A 263 10.19 0.44 -18.50
C LEU A 263 11.12 1.41 -19.26
N PHE A 264 11.96 2.17 -18.55
CA PHE A 264 12.98 3.00 -19.16
C PHE A 264 14.24 3.09 -18.27
N PRO A 265 15.14 2.09 -18.34
CA PRO A 265 16.33 2.07 -17.49
C PRO A 265 17.30 3.20 -17.79
N TYR A 266 17.88 3.84 -16.78
CA TYR A 266 18.69 5.07 -16.96
C TYR A 266 19.81 4.93 -18.01
N ASP A 267 20.60 3.86 -17.94
CA ASP A 267 21.71 3.61 -18.88
C ASP A 267 21.21 3.38 -20.32
N SER A 268 19.93 3.02 -20.52
CA SER A 268 19.30 2.83 -21.83
C SER A 268 18.78 4.11 -22.49
N ALA A 269 18.97 5.28 -21.85
CA ALA A 269 18.64 6.59 -22.41
C ALA A 269 19.71 7.13 -23.36
N PHE A 270 20.95 6.65 -23.26
CA PHE A 270 22.09 7.16 -24.01
C PHE A 270 22.34 6.36 -25.29
N ASP A 271 22.64 7.06 -26.39
CA ASP A 271 23.09 6.45 -27.64
C ASP A 271 24.58 6.04 -27.60
N GLY A 272 25.06 5.43 -28.70
CA GLY A 272 26.47 5.02 -28.84
C GLY A 272 27.49 6.17 -28.88
N ALA A 273 27.05 7.43 -28.85
CA ALA A 273 27.89 8.63 -28.70
C ALA A 273 27.74 9.30 -27.32
N GLY A 274 26.94 8.72 -26.41
CA GLY A 274 26.67 9.27 -25.07
C GLY A 274 25.60 10.37 -25.04
N THR A 275 24.83 10.52 -26.13
CA THR A 275 23.74 11.49 -26.24
C THR A 275 22.46 10.91 -25.63
N PRO A 276 21.83 11.56 -24.64
CA PRO A 276 20.55 11.10 -24.13
C PRO A 276 19.39 11.36 -25.09
N GLY A 277 18.32 10.57 -24.96
CA GLY A 277 17.04 10.75 -25.62
C GLY A 277 15.88 10.29 -24.75
N CYS A 278 14.64 10.65 -25.11
CA CYS A 278 13.44 10.14 -24.45
C CYS A 278 12.91 8.87 -25.14
N ARG A 279 12.54 7.86 -24.36
CA ARG A 279 11.75 6.69 -24.80
C ARG A 279 10.54 6.51 -23.88
N ILE A 280 9.34 6.75 -24.41
CA ILE A 280 8.09 6.38 -23.73
C ILE A 280 7.78 4.91 -24.04
N ASP A 281 7.67 4.09 -22.99
CA ASP A 281 7.23 2.70 -23.12
C ASP A 281 5.69 2.59 -23.27
N PRO A 282 5.14 1.68 -24.10
CA PRO A 282 3.70 1.51 -24.26
C PRO A 282 2.93 1.17 -22.97
N HIS A 283 3.58 0.55 -21.98
CA HIS A 283 2.99 0.16 -20.71
C HIS A 283 3.19 1.21 -19.59
N ARG A 284 3.86 2.35 -19.90
CA ARG A 284 4.16 3.44 -18.96
C ARG A 284 2.99 3.76 -18.03
N GLU A 285 1.83 4.10 -18.61
CA GLU A 285 0.69 4.64 -17.86
C GLU A 285 0.08 3.67 -16.84
N ALA A 286 0.29 2.36 -17.00
CA ALA A 286 -0.21 1.33 -16.09
C ALA A 286 0.67 1.13 -14.84
N ARG A 287 1.88 1.71 -14.77
CA ARG A 287 2.86 1.47 -13.69
C ARG A 287 3.40 2.76 -13.07
N LEU A 288 2.58 3.82 -13.03
CA LEU A 288 2.96 5.17 -12.58
C LEU A 288 2.71 5.45 -11.09
N TYR A 289 3.79 5.82 -10.40
CA TYR A 289 3.78 6.37 -9.05
C TYR A 289 3.68 7.89 -9.13
N ARG A 290 2.68 8.48 -8.48
CA ARG A 290 2.41 9.92 -8.49
C ARG A 290 2.49 10.50 -7.07
N PRO A 291 3.50 11.31 -6.74
CA PRO A 291 3.47 12.13 -5.53
C PRO A 291 2.16 12.91 -5.43
N SER A 292 1.60 13.04 -4.22
CA SER A 292 0.34 13.79 -4.01
C SER A 292 0.54 15.30 -3.82
N GLY A 293 1.79 15.73 -3.59
CA GLY A 293 2.15 17.10 -3.25
C GLY A 293 3.53 17.19 -2.60
N GLN A 294 3.97 18.42 -2.30
CA GLN A 294 5.27 18.69 -1.70
C GLN A 294 5.18 19.71 -0.56
N SER A 295 5.84 19.39 0.56
CA SER A 295 5.97 20.27 1.71
C SER A 295 7.38 20.88 1.77
N VAL A 296 7.45 22.21 1.83
CA VAL A 296 8.72 22.97 1.84
C VAL A 296 9.20 23.17 3.27
N LEU A 297 10.31 22.53 3.63
CA LEU A 297 10.88 22.49 4.97
C LEU A 297 12.06 23.46 5.05
N MET A 298 11.92 24.52 5.83
CA MET A 298 12.83 25.66 5.79
C MET A 298 13.71 25.78 7.02
N THR A 299 13.26 25.26 8.16
CA THR A 299 13.97 25.29 9.44
C THR A 299 14.45 23.90 9.87
N THR A 300 15.52 23.86 10.66
CA THR A 300 16.06 22.60 11.20
C THR A 300 15.03 21.85 12.04
N ALA A 301 14.08 22.55 12.68
CA ALA A 301 12.95 21.92 13.39
C ALA A 301 11.97 21.23 12.44
N GLU A 302 11.53 21.90 11.37
CA GLU A 302 10.63 21.33 10.34
C GLU A 302 11.29 20.12 9.65
N ARG A 303 12.57 20.24 9.26
CA ARG A 303 13.37 19.16 8.66
C ARG A 303 13.38 17.91 9.54
N LYS A 304 13.72 18.07 10.83
CA LYS A 304 13.77 16.95 11.80
C LYS A 304 12.41 16.37 12.12
N GLN A 305 11.37 17.20 12.24
CA GLN A 305 10.00 16.71 12.44
C GLN A 305 9.58 15.81 11.27
N TRP A 306 9.82 16.25 10.04
CA TRP A 306 9.48 15.49 8.85
C TRP A 306 10.25 14.16 8.79
N LEU A 307 11.57 14.23 8.93
CA LEU A 307 12.44 13.04 8.98
C LEU A 307 12.01 12.06 10.08
N SER A 308 11.48 12.54 11.20
CA SER A 308 11.04 11.71 12.33
C SER A 308 9.62 11.12 12.17
N SER A 309 8.82 11.56 11.20
CA SER A 309 7.38 11.25 11.15
C SER A 309 6.78 10.96 9.77
N ARG A 310 7.50 11.22 8.68
CA ARG A 310 7.00 11.02 7.30
C ARG A 310 7.99 10.34 6.35
N GLY A 311 9.29 10.59 6.47
CA GLY A 311 10.30 9.95 5.62
C GLY A 311 11.49 10.84 5.27
N PRO A 312 12.35 10.38 4.36
CA PRO A 312 13.40 11.18 3.73
C PRO A 312 12.91 12.44 3.00
N VAL A 313 13.85 13.32 2.64
CA VAL A 313 13.58 14.61 1.99
C VAL A 313 14.61 14.92 0.91
N CYS A 314 14.20 15.63 -0.14
CA CYS A 314 15.14 16.16 -1.14
C CYS A 314 15.85 17.39 -0.58
N ALA A 315 17.19 17.46 -0.69
CA ALA A 315 17.98 18.60 -0.22
C ALA A 315 18.95 19.09 -1.30
N ALA A 316 18.95 20.41 -1.55
CA ALA A 316 19.96 21.08 -2.36
C ALA A 316 21.08 21.65 -1.48
N PHE A 317 22.32 21.66 -1.97
CA PHE A 317 23.48 22.24 -1.26
C PHE A 317 24.57 22.70 -2.23
N HIS A 318 25.47 23.56 -1.73
CA HIS A 318 26.68 23.98 -2.43
C HIS A 318 27.68 22.84 -2.53
N VAL A 319 28.26 22.61 -3.71
CA VAL A 319 29.42 21.72 -3.89
C VAL A 319 30.68 22.54 -4.08
N TYR A 320 31.69 22.23 -3.27
CA TYR A 320 33.03 22.78 -3.34
C TYR A 320 34.02 21.74 -3.88
N ASP A 321 35.18 22.18 -4.38
CA ASP A 321 36.17 21.28 -4.99
C ASP A 321 36.64 20.14 -4.04
N ASP A 322 36.66 20.35 -2.72
CA ASP A 322 37.01 19.31 -1.74
C ASP A 322 35.90 18.27 -1.50
N PHE A 323 34.63 18.58 -1.76
CA PHE A 323 33.52 17.64 -1.58
C PHE A 323 33.61 16.41 -2.51
N PHE A 324 34.13 16.55 -3.74
CA PHE A 324 34.28 15.39 -4.64
C PHE A 324 35.21 14.30 -4.07
N LEU A 325 36.11 14.67 -3.15
CA LEU A 325 37.02 13.79 -2.41
C LEU A 325 36.40 13.19 -1.14
N ALA A 326 35.15 13.51 -0.78
CA ALA A 326 34.55 13.01 0.46
C ALA A 326 34.51 11.47 0.48
N GLY A 327 35.11 10.89 1.53
CA GLY A 327 35.06 9.48 1.87
C GLY A 327 34.15 9.24 3.07
N THR A 328 34.71 8.74 4.17
CA THR A 328 33.96 8.48 5.41
C THR A 328 34.15 9.61 6.43
N GLY A 329 33.17 9.76 7.33
CA GLY A 329 33.15 10.75 8.41
C GLY A 329 31.96 11.70 8.32
N ILE A 330 32.15 12.94 8.78
CA ILE A 330 31.18 14.05 8.71
C ILE A 330 31.83 15.17 7.88
N TYR A 331 31.40 15.31 6.63
CA TYR A 331 31.91 16.34 5.74
C TYR A 331 31.64 17.75 6.29
N ARG A 332 32.67 18.57 6.20
CA ARG A 332 32.71 20.00 6.49
C ARG A 332 33.64 20.67 5.49
N HIS A 333 33.27 21.80 4.93
CA HIS A 333 34.09 22.43 3.89
C HIS A 333 35.38 23.00 4.49
N LEU A 334 36.51 22.78 3.80
CA LEU A 334 37.84 23.19 4.24
C LEU A 334 38.62 23.96 3.17
N THR A 335 38.49 23.60 1.89
CA THR A 335 39.34 24.17 0.84
C THR A 335 38.78 24.04 -0.57
N GLY A 336 39.26 24.88 -1.49
CA GLY A 336 38.82 24.90 -2.88
C GLY A 336 37.70 25.88 -3.18
N ASN A 337 37.28 25.92 -4.44
CA ASN A 337 36.32 26.87 -4.96
C ASN A 337 34.90 26.28 -4.93
N HIS A 338 33.91 27.15 -5.07
CA HIS A 338 32.53 26.76 -5.32
C HIS A 338 32.39 26.21 -6.75
N ALA A 339 32.13 24.91 -6.89
CA ALA A 339 32.03 24.22 -8.17
C ALA A 339 30.61 24.29 -8.78
N GLY A 340 29.56 24.33 -7.94
CA GLY A 340 28.17 24.34 -8.39
C GLY A 340 27.22 23.88 -7.27
N TYR A 341 26.03 23.40 -7.65
CA TYR A 341 24.98 22.99 -6.70
C TYR A 341 24.49 21.56 -7.02
N HIS A 342 24.23 20.76 -5.99
CA HIS A 342 23.86 19.35 -6.11
C HIS A 342 22.62 19.01 -5.29
N CYS A 343 21.92 17.93 -5.66
CA CYS A 343 20.69 17.49 -4.99
C CYS A 343 20.86 16.05 -4.46
N VAL A 344 20.50 15.82 -3.20
CA VAL A 344 20.67 14.54 -2.49
C VAL A 344 19.46 14.23 -1.61
N GLU A 345 19.15 12.96 -1.44
CA GLU A 345 18.13 12.51 -0.49
C GLU A 345 18.73 12.51 0.91
N VAL A 346 18.23 13.35 1.81
CA VAL A 346 18.56 13.30 3.24
C VAL A 346 17.68 12.23 3.89
N VAL A 347 18.32 11.15 4.35
CA VAL A 347 17.71 9.93 4.89
C VAL A 347 17.71 9.90 6.43
N GLY A 348 18.30 10.90 7.07
CA GLY A 348 18.45 10.91 8.51
C GLY A 348 19.24 12.10 9.08
N TYR A 349 19.43 12.08 10.40
CA TYR A 349 20.22 13.06 11.15
C TYR A 349 20.74 12.48 12.47
N SER A 350 21.77 13.11 13.04
CA SER A 350 22.27 12.82 14.39
C SER A 350 22.61 14.14 15.10
N ASP A 351 21.97 14.40 16.24
CA ASP A 351 22.27 15.55 17.09
C ASP A 351 23.55 15.36 17.92
N THR A 352 23.93 14.10 18.20
CA THR A 352 25.20 13.77 18.87
C THR A 352 26.38 14.13 17.97
N ASP A 353 26.29 13.80 16.67
CA ASP A 353 27.32 14.08 15.67
C ASP A 353 27.18 15.49 15.05
N ARG A 354 26.02 16.13 15.23
CA ARG A 354 25.59 17.38 14.60
C ARG A 354 25.65 17.33 13.06
N CYS A 355 25.04 16.31 12.46
CA CYS A 355 25.05 16.11 11.02
C CYS A 355 23.71 15.62 10.42
N TRP A 356 23.50 15.94 9.15
CA TRP A 356 22.54 15.26 8.28
C TRP A 356 23.18 14.00 7.68
N ILE A 357 22.38 12.97 7.40
CA ILE A 357 22.79 11.73 6.72
C ILE A 357 22.14 11.74 5.34
N ALA A 358 22.92 11.58 4.26
CA ALA A 358 22.41 11.70 2.89
C ALA A 358 22.89 10.58 1.96
N LYS A 359 22.03 10.22 1.00
CA LYS A 359 22.26 9.30 -0.12
C LYS A 359 22.67 10.12 -1.35
N ASN A 360 23.78 9.75 -1.98
CA ASN A 360 24.27 10.41 -3.19
C ASN A 360 23.90 9.60 -4.45
N SER A 361 23.91 10.26 -5.61
CA SER A 361 23.62 9.72 -6.95
C SER A 361 24.89 9.47 -7.79
N TRP A 362 26.05 9.43 -7.13
CA TRP A 362 27.37 9.21 -7.76
C TRP A 362 27.85 7.74 -7.68
N GLY A 363 26.95 6.79 -7.47
CA GLY A 363 27.24 5.36 -7.40
C GLY A 363 27.85 4.91 -6.06
N PRO A 364 27.80 3.60 -5.75
CA PRO A 364 28.19 3.06 -4.44
C PRO A 364 29.70 3.15 -4.13
N ASP A 365 30.56 3.32 -5.13
CA ASP A 365 32.02 3.42 -4.92
C ASP A 365 32.48 4.77 -4.35
N TRP A 366 31.63 5.79 -4.38
CA TRP A 366 31.90 7.12 -3.84
C TRP A 366 31.51 7.22 -2.36
N GLY A 367 32.18 8.08 -1.59
CA GLY A 367 31.83 8.34 -0.18
C GLY A 367 31.94 7.10 0.72
N ASP A 368 30.93 6.96 1.58
CA ASP A 368 30.70 5.83 2.48
C ASP A 368 29.62 4.91 1.88
N SER A 369 30.03 4.06 0.94
CA SER A 369 29.14 3.16 0.17
C SER A 369 28.01 3.88 -0.59
N GLY A 370 28.31 5.06 -1.15
CA GLY A 370 27.33 5.94 -1.82
C GLY A 370 26.57 6.89 -0.90
N PHE A 371 26.75 6.78 0.41
CA PHE A 371 26.22 7.72 1.41
C PHE A 371 27.31 8.69 1.88
N PHE A 372 26.89 9.76 2.54
CA PHE A 372 27.76 10.64 3.30
C PHE A 372 27.01 11.25 4.49
N ARG A 373 27.76 11.92 5.38
CA ARG A 373 27.21 12.83 6.40
C ARG A 373 27.78 14.21 6.16
N ILE A 374 26.99 15.24 6.43
CA ILE A 374 27.38 16.66 6.33
C ILE A 374 26.97 17.39 7.60
N GLY A 375 27.86 18.24 8.11
CA GLY A 375 27.62 18.99 9.35
C GLY A 375 26.42 19.95 9.26
N TYR A 376 25.73 20.16 10.37
CA TYR A 376 24.71 21.22 10.48
C TYR A 376 25.35 22.60 10.23
N GLY A 377 24.76 23.36 9.31
CA GLY A 377 25.23 24.67 8.88
C GLY A 377 26.29 24.67 7.78
N GLU A 378 26.69 23.50 7.27
CA GLU A 378 27.67 23.40 6.17
C GLU A 378 26.98 23.50 4.79
N CYS A 379 27.61 24.19 3.85
CA CYS A 379 27.27 24.24 2.42
C CYS A 379 25.82 24.63 2.09
N GLY A 380 25.20 25.51 2.89
CA GLY A 380 23.86 26.04 2.64
C GLY A 380 22.71 25.03 2.79
N ILE A 381 22.97 23.78 3.21
CA ILE A 381 21.97 22.70 3.24
C ILE A 381 20.85 22.93 4.27
N ASP A 382 21.06 23.81 5.25
CA ASP A 382 20.09 24.18 6.27
C ASP A 382 20.10 25.66 6.66
N ASP A 383 19.16 26.06 7.52
CA ASP A 383 18.93 27.42 8.02
C ASP A 383 19.96 27.91 9.05
N THR A 384 20.87 27.05 9.48
CA THR A 384 21.99 27.43 10.36
C THR A 384 23.25 27.78 9.57
N SER A 385 23.25 27.58 8.24
CA SER A 385 24.39 27.90 7.39
C SER A 385 24.60 29.40 7.18
N THR A 386 25.87 29.80 7.13
CA THR A 386 26.32 31.17 6.83
C THR A 386 26.93 31.31 5.43
N ASP A 387 26.91 30.24 4.63
CA ASP A 387 27.59 30.16 3.34
C ASP A 387 26.92 31.02 2.27
N ARG A 388 27.73 31.41 1.28
CA ARG A 388 27.36 32.42 0.30
C ARG A 388 27.74 32.01 -1.11
N ASP A 389 26.88 32.42 -2.03
CA ASP A 389 27.16 32.40 -3.45
C ASP A 389 28.36 33.29 -3.81
N PRO A 390 28.98 33.08 -4.99
CA PRO A 390 29.96 34.01 -5.56
C PRO A 390 29.47 35.45 -5.77
N ASP A 391 28.15 35.70 -5.76
CA ASP A 391 27.56 37.06 -5.79
C ASP A 391 27.38 37.69 -4.39
N GLY A 392 27.73 36.97 -3.33
CA GLY A 392 27.62 37.38 -1.93
C GLY A 392 26.25 37.16 -1.28
N SER A 393 25.25 36.67 -2.01
CA SER A 393 23.95 36.30 -1.43
C SER A 393 24.08 35.10 -0.48
N LEU A 394 23.27 35.11 0.59
CA LEU A 394 23.19 34.02 1.56
C LEU A 394 22.13 33.02 1.09
N ASN A 395 22.55 31.81 0.71
CA ASN A 395 21.63 30.75 0.29
C ASN A 395 21.47 29.71 1.40
N GLN A 396 20.28 29.67 1.98
CA GLN A 396 19.84 28.63 2.92
C GLN A 396 18.76 27.82 2.22
N PHE A 397 19.13 26.65 1.70
CA PHE A 397 18.27 25.89 0.81
C PHE A 397 17.12 25.22 1.57
N PRO A 398 15.88 25.25 1.05
CA PRO A 398 14.81 24.39 1.54
C PRO A 398 15.15 22.92 1.33
N MET A 399 14.62 22.07 2.21
CA MET A 399 14.41 20.66 1.91
C MET A 399 12.95 20.45 1.49
N TYR A 400 12.68 19.45 0.65
CA TYR A 400 11.35 19.16 0.14
C TYR A 400 10.92 17.74 0.54
N GLY A 401 9.82 17.66 1.28
CA GLY A 401 9.19 16.41 1.68
C GLY A 401 8.05 16.00 0.75
N ILE A 402 8.01 14.72 0.36
CA ILE A 402 6.94 14.15 -0.48
C ILE A 402 5.72 13.82 0.40
N GLU A 403 4.59 14.49 0.19
CA GLU A 403 3.46 14.48 1.15
C GLU A 403 2.72 13.13 1.25
N GLY A 404 2.81 12.34 0.18
CA GLY A 404 2.21 11.04 -0.03
C GLY A 404 2.45 10.62 -1.48
N VAL A 405 2.12 9.37 -1.84
CA VAL A 405 2.26 8.85 -3.20
C VAL A 405 1.01 8.03 -3.54
N GLN A 406 0.33 8.37 -4.63
CA GLN A 406 -0.58 7.45 -5.32
C GLN A 406 0.28 6.38 -6.01
N ILE A 407 0.07 5.14 -5.63
CA ILE A 407 0.77 3.95 -6.12
C ILE A 407 -0.09 3.34 -7.24
N PRO A 408 0.47 2.66 -8.26
CA PRO A 408 -0.33 2.00 -9.29
C PRO A 408 -1.39 1.06 -8.70
N GLY A 409 -2.67 1.36 -8.96
CA GLY A 409 -3.78 0.48 -8.63
C GLY A 409 -3.70 -0.84 -9.40
N GLY A 410 -4.06 -1.93 -8.76
CA GLY A 410 -3.88 -3.28 -9.31
C GLY A 410 -3.49 -4.31 -8.27
N TRP A 411 -3.49 -5.57 -8.70
CA TRP A 411 -3.12 -6.72 -7.86
C TRP A 411 -1.63 -6.73 -7.56
N ARG A 412 -1.29 -6.98 -6.29
CA ARG A 412 0.07 -7.17 -5.77
C ARG A 412 0.05 -8.36 -4.83
N GLY A 413 1.15 -9.08 -4.67
CA GLY A 413 1.20 -10.25 -3.79
C GLY A 413 2.50 -10.38 -3.02
N PHE A 414 2.48 -11.25 -2.02
CA PHE A 414 3.66 -11.68 -1.25
C PHE A 414 3.44 -13.12 -0.73
N GLU A 415 4.45 -13.70 -0.09
CA GLU A 415 4.31 -15.00 0.59
C GLU A 415 4.04 -14.74 2.08
N LEU A 416 2.83 -15.06 2.54
CA LEU A 416 2.40 -14.85 3.93
C LEU A 416 3.03 -15.87 4.88
N ALA A 417 3.21 -17.11 4.42
CA ALA A 417 3.88 -18.17 5.14
C ALA A 417 4.68 -19.06 4.17
N PRO A 418 5.94 -19.43 4.49
CA PRO A 418 6.84 -20.10 3.55
C PRO A 418 6.43 -21.55 3.23
N GLN A 419 7.07 -22.14 2.21
CA GLN A 419 7.01 -23.56 1.86
C GLN A 419 6.88 -24.50 3.08
N GLY A 420 5.93 -25.44 3.02
CA GLY A 420 5.63 -26.39 4.11
C GLY A 420 4.85 -25.82 5.30
N SER A 421 4.36 -24.56 5.23
CA SER A 421 3.53 -23.99 6.30
C SER A 421 2.08 -24.50 6.31
N ALA A 422 1.60 -25.09 5.21
CA ALA A 422 0.21 -25.48 4.98
C ALA A 422 0.07 -26.87 4.35
N ALA A 423 -0.95 -27.62 4.74
CA ALA A 423 -1.31 -28.88 4.10
C ALA A 423 -1.93 -28.61 2.71
N LEU A 424 -1.49 -29.33 1.68
CA LEU A 424 -1.84 -29.07 0.27
C LEU A 424 -3.35 -29.15 -0.07
N ASN A 425 -4.15 -29.79 0.78
CA ASN A 425 -5.60 -29.94 0.66
C ASN A 425 -6.37 -29.24 1.80
N GLY A 426 -5.64 -28.71 2.79
CA GLY A 426 -6.17 -28.28 4.07
C GLY A 426 -6.99 -27.01 3.97
N GLY A 427 -7.96 -26.87 4.87
CA GLY A 427 -8.78 -25.67 4.98
C GLY A 427 -7.95 -24.39 5.09
N LEU A 428 -8.46 -23.35 4.43
CA LEU A 428 -8.01 -21.96 4.52
C LEU A 428 -9.26 -21.08 4.68
N ALA A 429 -9.28 -20.18 5.66
CA ALA A 429 -10.36 -19.24 5.91
C ALA A 429 -9.80 -17.86 6.27
N ALA A 430 -10.61 -16.82 6.09
CA ALA A 430 -10.25 -15.46 6.48
C ALA A 430 -11.50 -14.66 6.89
N VAL A 431 -11.29 -13.64 7.73
CA VAL A 431 -12.30 -12.66 8.12
C VAL A 431 -11.69 -11.26 8.21
N THR A 432 -12.56 -10.26 8.30
CA THR A 432 -12.24 -8.95 8.82
C THR A 432 -13.29 -8.56 9.86
N ARG A 433 -12.87 -7.89 10.94
CA ARG A 433 -13.79 -7.38 11.98
C ARG A 433 -14.14 -5.90 11.80
N ILE A 434 -13.14 -5.15 11.34
CA ILE A 434 -13.14 -3.69 11.14
C ILE A 434 -12.30 -3.37 9.90
N PRO A 435 -12.56 -2.23 9.21
CA PRO A 435 -11.86 -1.86 7.98
C PRO A 435 -10.32 -1.94 8.03
N GLY A 436 -9.72 -1.66 9.18
CA GLY A 436 -8.28 -1.73 9.41
C GLY A 436 -7.78 -3.04 10.02
N SER A 437 -8.42 -4.19 9.75
CA SER A 437 -8.02 -5.50 10.27
C SER A 437 -8.20 -6.65 9.26
N MET A 438 -7.31 -7.65 9.32
CA MET A 438 -7.45 -8.93 8.62
C MET A 438 -6.95 -10.08 9.49
N GLU A 439 -7.67 -11.20 9.47
CA GLU A 439 -7.23 -12.43 10.09
C GLU A 439 -7.50 -13.63 9.18
N THR A 440 -6.52 -14.51 9.04
CA THR A 440 -6.63 -15.76 8.28
C THR A 440 -6.08 -16.94 9.07
N TRP A 441 -6.70 -18.10 8.87
CA TRP A 441 -6.34 -19.38 9.50
C TRP A 441 -6.24 -20.46 8.45
N TRP A 442 -5.25 -21.35 8.60
CA TRP A 442 -5.05 -22.49 7.73
C TRP A 442 -4.59 -23.73 8.49
N ILE A 443 -4.79 -24.89 7.89
CA ILE A 443 -4.29 -26.16 8.45
C ILE A 443 -2.84 -26.38 8.01
N GLY A 444 -1.94 -26.55 8.97
CA GLY A 444 -0.53 -26.87 8.73
C GLY A 444 -0.33 -28.32 8.28
N GLU A 445 0.79 -28.62 7.60
CA GLU A 445 1.11 -29.97 7.11
C GLU A 445 1.06 -31.04 8.23
N ASN A 446 1.44 -30.65 9.45
CA ASN A 446 1.41 -31.49 10.66
C ASN A 446 0.04 -31.54 11.38
N GLY A 447 -1.04 -31.05 10.77
CA GLY A 447 -2.37 -30.96 11.38
C GLY A 447 -2.49 -29.95 12.52
N SER A 448 -1.59 -28.95 12.59
CA SER A 448 -1.80 -27.75 13.42
C SER A 448 -2.83 -26.81 12.77
N VAL A 449 -3.39 -25.90 13.56
CA VAL A 449 -4.12 -24.74 13.04
C VAL A 449 -3.21 -23.53 13.20
N GLN A 450 -2.69 -23.06 12.08
CA GLN A 450 -1.85 -21.87 11.99
C GLN A 450 -2.70 -20.66 11.62
N ALA A 451 -2.20 -19.47 11.92
CA ALA A 451 -2.93 -18.23 11.70
C ALA A 451 -2.00 -17.05 11.44
N ALA A 452 -2.55 -16.01 10.83
CA ALA A 452 -1.92 -14.70 10.69
C ALA A 452 -2.93 -13.58 10.95
N PHE A 453 -2.48 -12.47 11.53
CA PHE A 453 -3.27 -11.25 11.68
C PHE A 453 -2.52 -10.01 11.20
N TRP A 454 -3.26 -8.99 10.76
CA TRP A 454 -2.76 -7.70 10.31
C TRP A 454 -3.70 -6.56 10.69
N TYR A 455 -3.13 -5.39 10.90
CA TYR A 455 -3.84 -4.12 11.14
C TYR A 455 -3.22 -3.01 10.29
N ASP A 456 -4.00 -1.97 9.98
CA ASP A 456 -3.56 -0.80 9.20
C ASP A 456 -2.22 -0.22 9.72
N GLY A 457 -1.27 0.03 8.81
CA GLY A 457 0.08 0.49 9.14
C GLY A 457 0.99 -0.54 9.85
N GLY A 458 0.44 -1.70 10.20
CA GLY A 458 1.14 -2.81 10.83
C GLY A 458 1.78 -3.78 9.84
N GLN A 459 2.16 -4.94 10.35
CA GLN A 459 2.82 -6.03 9.61
C GLN A 459 2.23 -7.36 10.03
N TRP A 460 2.09 -8.30 9.10
CA TRP A 460 1.51 -9.62 9.36
C TRP A 460 2.23 -10.36 10.49
N GLN A 461 1.49 -10.70 11.54
CA GLN A 461 1.96 -11.48 12.68
C GLN A 461 1.40 -12.90 12.59
N ARG A 462 2.27 -13.90 12.51
CA ARG A 462 1.89 -15.31 12.49
C ARG A 462 1.86 -15.91 13.90
N TYR A 463 0.89 -16.78 14.17
CA TYR A 463 0.75 -17.49 15.44
C TYR A 463 0.11 -18.87 15.23
N GLU A 464 0.38 -19.79 16.15
CA GLU A 464 -0.30 -21.09 16.20
C GLU A 464 -1.55 -20.97 17.08
N LEU A 465 -2.72 -21.33 16.54
CA LEU A 465 -3.98 -21.37 17.27
C LEU A 465 -4.19 -22.74 17.95
N ALA A 466 -3.75 -23.82 17.30
CA ALA A 466 -3.81 -25.17 17.85
C ALA A 466 -2.60 -26.01 17.38
N PRO A 467 -1.98 -26.82 18.25
CA PRO A 467 -0.76 -27.57 17.94
C PRO A 467 -1.00 -28.73 16.96
N ALA A 468 0.09 -29.30 16.45
CA ALA A 468 0.11 -30.46 15.56
C ALA A 468 -0.88 -31.58 15.99
N GLY A 469 -1.57 -32.16 15.01
CA GLY A 469 -2.63 -33.16 15.20
C GLY A 469 -3.98 -32.63 15.71
N SER A 470 -4.15 -31.32 15.95
CA SER A 470 -5.44 -30.73 16.34
C SER A 470 -6.47 -30.70 15.22
N ALA A 471 -6.04 -30.80 13.96
CA ALA A 471 -6.85 -30.71 12.75
C ALA A 471 -6.50 -31.85 11.76
N SER A 472 -7.46 -32.23 10.92
CA SER A 472 -7.23 -33.12 9.78
C SER A 472 -6.51 -32.37 8.65
N PRO A 473 -5.38 -32.86 8.09
CA PRO A 473 -4.69 -32.21 6.96
C PRO A 473 -5.52 -32.03 5.68
N GLU A 474 -6.65 -32.74 5.55
CA GLU A 474 -7.61 -32.62 4.45
C GLU A 474 -8.91 -31.93 4.87
N GLY A 475 -9.07 -31.60 6.16
CA GLY A 475 -10.29 -31.05 6.71
C GLY A 475 -10.53 -29.60 6.32
N ALA A 476 -11.79 -29.17 6.31
CA ALA A 476 -12.10 -27.76 6.13
C ALA A 476 -11.96 -26.95 7.43
N ILE A 477 -11.82 -25.63 7.28
CA ILE A 477 -11.87 -24.62 8.33
C ILE A 477 -12.82 -23.50 7.89
N ALA A 478 -13.56 -22.93 8.82
CA ALA A 478 -14.43 -21.77 8.60
C ALA A 478 -14.25 -20.77 9.74
N ALA A 479 -14.56 -19.50 9.50
CA ALA A 479 -14.46 -18.43 10.48
C ALA A 479 -15.54 -17.36 10.27
N VAL A 480 -15.88 -16.64 11.34
CA VAL A 480 -16.82 -15.51 11.30
C VAL A 480 -16.41 -14.42 12.29
N SER A 481 -16.81 -13.18 12.00
CA SER A 481 -16.78 -12.04 12.91
C SER A 481 -18.21 -11.51 13.02
N ARG A 482 -18.80 -11.53 14.21
CA ARG A 482 -20.21 -11.15 14.45
C ARG A 482 -20.37 -9.70 14.88
N ILE A 483 -19.36 -9.22 15.58
CA ILE A 483 -19.22 -7.85 16.10
C ILE A 483 -17.74 -7.45 15.96
N PRO A 484 -17.41 -6.15 15.88
CA PRO A 484 -16.04 -5.66 15.77
C PRO A 484 -15.03 -6.23 16.78
N GLY A 485 -15.50 -6.64 17.96
CA GLY A 485 -14.69 -7.20 19.04
C GLY A 485 -14.77 -8.73 19.22
N SER A 486 -15.25 -9.50 18.24
CA SER A 486 -15.26 -10.99 18.30
C SER A 486 -14.66 -11.65 17.07
N MET A 487 -14.14 -12.86 17.25
CA MET A 487 -13.83 -13.80 16.18
C MET A 487 -14.13 -15.22 16.65
N GLU A 488 -14.70 -16.02 15.76
CA GLU A 488 -14.90 -17.45 15.98
C GLU A 488 -14.43 -18.24 14.76
N THR A 489 -13.79 -19.39 14.99
CA THR A 489 -13.36 -20.31 13.93
C THR A 489 -13.57 -21.77 14.34
N TRP A 490 -13.89 -22.63 13.36
CA TRP A 490 -14.17 -24.05 13.52
C TRP A 490 -13.44 -24.85 12.45
N TRP A 491 -12.94 -26.03 12.81
CA TRP A 491 -12.23 -26.92 11.91
C TRP A 491 -12.53 -28.39 12.20
N ILE A 492 -12.28 -29.25 11.23
CA ILE A 492 -12.39 -30.70 11.40
C ILE A 492 -11.13 -31.24 12.08
N GLY A 493 -11.31 -31.88 13.24
CA GLY A 493 -10.23 -32.54 13.99
C GLY A 493 -9.77 -33.84 13.30
N ALA A 494 -8.52 -34.25 13.55
CA ALA A 494 -7.92 -35.44 12.95
C ALA A 494 -8.65 -36.77 13.27
N ASN A 495 -9.53 -36.78 14.27
CA ASN A 495 -10.39 -37.89 14.69
C ASN A 495 -11.86 -37.72 14.24
N GLY A 496 -12.17 -36.77 13.35
CA GLY A 496 -13.53 -36.47 12.91
C GLY A 496 -14.39 -35.74 13.96
N SER A 497 -13.80 -35.12 14.99
CA SER A 497 -14.51 -34.15 15.84
C SER A 497 -14.70 -32.82 15.11
N VAL A 498 -15.67 -32.00 15.52
CA VAL A 498 -15.72 -30.57 15.15
C VAL A 498 -15.12 -29.77 16.30
N GLN A 499 -13.93 -29.21 16.07
CA GLN A 499 -13.21 -28.37 17.02
C GLN A 499 -13.45 -26.90 16.71
N ALA A 500 -13.25 -26.05 17.72
CA ALA A 500 -13.52 -24.62 17.62
C ALA A 500 -12.59 -23.78 18.50
N ALA A 501 -12.47 -22.50 18.15
CA ALA A 501 -11.88 -21.47 18.99
C ALA A 501 -12.68 -20.17 18.88
N PHE A 502 -12.75 -19.42 19.99
CA PHE A 502 -13.29 -18.06 20.01
C PHE A 502 -12.32 -17.09 20.66
N TRP A 503 -12.42 -15.83 20.26
CA TRP A 503 -11.67 -14.71 20.81
C TRP A 503 -12.58 -13.48 20.95
N TYR A 504 -12.35 -12.71 22.02
CA TYR A 504 -12.95 -11.40 22.23
C TYR A 504 -11.85 -10.37 22.47
N GLU A 505 -12.12 -9.11 22.15
CA GLU A 505 -11.15 -8.01 22.29
C GLU A 505 -10.57 -7.90 23.70
N GLY A 506 -9.24 -7.75 23.80
CA GLY A 506 -8.48 -7.80 25.06
C GLY A 506 -8.34 -9.20 25.69
N GLY A 507 -8.98 -10.22 25.13
CA GLY A 507 -8.95 -11.60 25.62
C GLY A 507 -7.87 -12.48 24.99
N GLN A 508 -7.93 -13.77 25.32
CA GLN A 508 -7.10 -14.84 24.74
C GLN A 508 -7.99 -15.83 23.99
N TRP A 509 -7.41 -16.52 22.99
CA TRP A 509 -8.12 -17.57 22.27
C TRP A 509 -8.53 -18.72 23.21
N THR A 510 -9.82 -19.04 23.22
CA THR A 510 -10.38 -20.13 24.02
C THR A 510 -10.87 -21.23 23.09
N ARG A 511 -10.28 -22.42 23.20
CA ARG A 511 -10.63 -23.59 22.38
C ARG A 511 -11.68 -24.46 23.05
N TYR A 512 -12.58 -25.05 22.26
CA TYR A 512 -13.61 -25.98 22.71
C TYR A 512 -13.96 -27.01 21.63
N GLU A 513 -14.51 -28.15 22.03
CA GLU A 513 -15.07 -29.15 21.12
C GLU A 513 -16.58 -28.90 20.97
N LEU A 514 -17.07 -28.80 19.74
CA LEU A 514 -18.48 -28.61 19.42
C LEU A 514 -19.20 -29.95 19.16
N ALA A 515 -18.49 -30.91 18.57
CA ALA A 515 -19.00 -32.26 18.33
C ALA A 515 -17.87 -33.29 18.48
N PRO A 516 -18.10 -34.43 19.16
CA PRO A 516 -17.05 -35.40 19.49
C PRO A 516 -16.52 -36.15 18.27
N ALA A 517 -15.40 -36.86 18.46
CA ALA A 517 -14.78 -37.74 17.47
C ALA A 517 -15.80 -38.59 16.67
N GLY A 518 -15.61 -38.67 15.36
CA GLY A 518 -16.53 -39.34 14.43
C GLY A 518 -17.83 -38.58 14.10
N SER A 519 -18.03 -37.34 14.58
CA SER A 519 -19.19 -36.51 14.20
C SER A 519 -19.10 -35.91 12.79
N ALA A 520 -17.90 -35.85 12.20
CA ALA A 520 -17.60 -35.26 10.90
C ALA A 520 -16.71 -36.18 10.06
N SER A 521 -16.80 -36.05 8.73
CA SER A 521 -15.83 -36.66 7.81
C SER A 521 -14.49 -35.92 7.88
N PRO A 522 -13.33 -36.60 8.01
CA PRO A 522 -12.03 -35.94 8.12
C PRO A 522 -11.64 -35.02 6.94
N ALA A 523 -12.20 -35.21 5.75
CA ALA A 523 -12.01 -34.36 4.57
C ALA A 523 -13.23 -33.46 4.26
N GLY A 524 -14.24 -33.46 5.14
CA GLY A 524 -15.53 -32.84 4.88
C GLY A 524 -15.52 -31.31 4.95
N GLY A 525 -16.37 -30.68 4.14
CA GLY A 525 -16.65 -29.26 4.21
C GLY A 525 -17.25 -28.83 5.55
N ILE A 526 -16.96 -27.58 5.92
CA ILE A 526 -17.54 -26.86 7.06
C ILE A 526 -17.89 -25.44 6.62
N ALA A 527 -19.06 -24.94 7.02
CA ALA A 527 -19.57 -23.62 6.61
C ALA A 527 -20.28 -22.94 7.78
N VAL A 528 -20.15 -21.61 7.89
CA VAL A 528 -20.70 -20.83 9.01
C VAL A 528 -21.40 -19.56 8.50
N VAL A 529 -22.45 -19.12 9.21
CA VAL A 529 -23.04 -17.80 9.06
C VAL A 529 -23.38 -17.19 10.43
N SER A 530 -23.49 -15.87 10.46
CA SER A 530 -24.02 -15.08 11.58
C SER A 530 -25.05 -14.11 11.03
N ARG A 531 -26.33 -14.40 11.24
CA ARG A 531 -27.45 -13.59 10.71
C ARG A 531 -27.67 -12.28 11.48
N ILE A 532 -27.34 -12.32 12.77
CA ILE A 532 -27.44 -11.24 13.74
C ILE A 532 -26.25 -11.34 14.72
N PRO A 533 -25.81 -10.24 15.35
CA PRO A 533 -24.68 -10.24 16.30
C PRO A 533 -24.73 -11.33 17.37
N GLY A 534 -25.93 -11.71 17.82
CA GLY A 534 -26.18 -12.71 18.85
C GLY A 534 -26.52 -14.13 18.35
N SER A 535 -26.29 -14.47 17.08
CA SER A 535 -26.44 -15.86 16.56
C SER A 535 -25.15 -16.39 15.92
N MET A 536 -25.02 -17.72 15.91
CA MET A 536 -24.09 -18.46 15.06
C MET A 536 -24.79 -19.71 14.55
N GLU A 537 -24.63 -19.98 13.26
CA GLU A 537 -25.14 -21.19 12.63
C GLU A 537 -24.05 -21.84 11.78
N LEU A 538 -23.80 -23.14 12.00
CA LEU A 538 -22.68 -23.90 11.45
C LEU A 538 -23.17 -25.22 10.86
N TRP A 539 -22.62 -25.64 9.72
CA TRP A 539 -22.90 -26.95 9.09
C TRP A 539 -21.61 -27.65 8.69
N TRP A 540 -21.65 -28.99 8.68
CA TRP A 540 -20.52 -29.82 8.24
C TRP A 540 -20.98 -31.15 7.66
N THR A 541 -20.13 -31.76 6.84
CA THR A 541 -20.31 -33.13 6.36
C THR A 541 -20.07 -34.13 7.49
N GLY A 542 -21.11 -34.87 7.91
CA GLY A 542 -21.02 -35.94 8.90
C GLY A 542 -20.23 -37.15 8.37
N ALA A 543 -19.67 -37.97 9.27
CA ALA A 543 -18.83 -39.12 8.91
C ALA A 543 -19.53 -40.21 8.06
N ASN A 544 -20.87 -40.18 7.98
CA ASN A 544 -21.71 -41.04 7.14
C ASN A 544 -22.24 -40.32 5.88
N GLY A 545 -21.70 -39.15 5.51
CA GLY A 545 -22.19 -38.32 4.41
C GLY A 545 -23.53 -37.64 4.69
N SER A 546 -23.92 -37.48 5.96
CA SER A 546 -25.04 -36.60 6.35
C SER A 546 -24.64 -35.12 6.26
N VAL A 547 -25.62 -34.23 6.16
CA VAL A 547 -25.41 -32.80 6.44
C VAL A 547 -25.84 -32.55 7.88
N GLN A 548 -24.87 -32.30 8.75
CA GLN A 548 -25.09 -31.95 10.15
C GLN A 548 -25.11 -30.43 10.31
N GLY A 549 -25.82 -29.95 11.32
CA GLY A 549 -25.90 -28.55 11.68
C GLY A 549 -25.80 -28.33 13.20
N ALA A 550 -25.36 -27.14 13.57
CA ALA A 550 -25.41 -26.63 14.94
C ALA A 550 -25.80 -25.16 14.93
N PHE A 551 -26.60 -24.73 15.91
CA PHE A 551 -26.90 -23.31 16.13
C PHE A 551 -26.63 -22.91 17.57
N TRP A 552 -26.30 -21.64 17.76
CA TRP A 552 -26.10 -20.99 19.05
C TRP A 552 -26.71 -19.59 19.04
N TYR A 553 -27.22 -19.19 20.21
CA TYR A 553 -27.67 -17.84 20.50
C TYR A 553 -27.00 -17.33 21.78
N GLU A 554 -26.84 -16.02 21.90
CA GLU A 554 -26.16 -15.40 23.03
C GLU A 554 -26.76 -15.80 24.39
N GLY A 555 -25.89 -16.18 25.34
CA GLY A 555 -26.26 -16.76 26.64
C GLY A 555 -26.74 -18.23 26.58
N GLY A 556 -26.93 -18.80 25.39
CA GLY A 556 -27.39 -20.17 25.18
C GLY A 556 -26.28 -21.23 25.14
N GLN A 557 -26.68 -22.44 24.76
CA GLN A 557 -25.80 -23.58 24.48
C GLN A 557 -25.95 -24.00 23.01
N TRP A 558 -24.91 -24.58 22.44
CA TRP A 558 -24.96 -25.12 21.08
C TRP A 558 -25.98 -26.26 20.98
N THR A 559 -26.91 -26.15 20.04
CA THR A 559 -27.91 -27.18 19.75
C THR A 559 -27.60 -27.80 18.38
N ARG A 560 -27.34 -29.11 18.36
CA ARG A 560 -26.99 -29.88 17.15
C ARG A 560 -28.21 -30.58 16.56
N TYR A 561 -28.26 -30.69 15.23
CA TYR A 561 -29.34 -31.32 14.48
C TYR A 561 -28.83 -31.91 13.16
N GLU A 562 -29.53 -32.90 12.62
CA GLU A 562 -29.28 -33.42 11.27
C GLU A 562 -30.20 -32.69 10.27
N LEU A 563 -29.64 -32.12 9.21
CA LEU A 563 -30.38 -31.42 8.15
C LEU A 563 -30.68 -32.35 6.96
N ALA A 564 -29.78 -33.27 6.67
CA ALA A 564 -29.97 -34.30 5.65
C ALA A 564 -29.29 -35.62 6.06
N PRO A 565 -29.92 -36.78 5.85
CA PRO A 565 -29.45 -38.08 6.35
C PRO A 565 -28.17 -38.57 5.67
N GLY A 566 -27.56 -39.62 6.22
CA GLY A 566 -26.36 -40.25 5.66
C GLY A 566 -26.45 -40.53 4.15
N GLY A 567 -25.35 -40.28 3.44
CA GLY A 567 -25.28 -40.33 1.97
C GLY A 567 -25.85 -39.11 1.22
N SER A 568 -26.32 -38.07 1.91
CA SER A 568 -26.82 -36.84 1.26
C SER A 568 -25.73 -35.90 0.74
N ALA A 569 -24.48 -36.03 1.18
CA ALA A 569 -23.32 -35.23 0.78
C ALA A 569 -22.11 -36.12 0.42
N ALA A 570 -21.19 -35.60 -0.39
CA ALA A 570 -19.88 -36.23 -0.59
C ALA A 570 -19.05 -36.13 0.69
N ALA A 571 -18.30 -37.18 1.05
CA ALA A 571 -17.53 -37.24 2.29
C ALA A 571 -16.40 -36.19 2.35
N ASP A 572 -15.88 -35.85 1.18
CA ASP A 572 -14.85 -34.87 0.84
C ASP A 572 -15.46 -33.60 0.19
N GLY A 573 -16.79 -33.48 0.22
CA GLY A 573 -17.55 -32.43 -0.44
C GLY A 573 -17.56 -31.11 0.32
N ALA A 574 -17.45 -30.03 -0.44
CA ALA A 574 -17.60 -28.67 0.06
C ALA A 574 -19.07 -28.32 0.36
N ILE A 575 -19.24 -27.41 1.31
CA ILE A 575 -20.52 -26.83 1.76
C ILE A 575 -20.34 -25.31 1.76
N THR A 576 -21.36 -24.55 1.37
CA THR A 576 -21.38 -23.08 1.50
C THR A 576 -22.76 -22.57 1.94
N VAL A 577 -22.80 -21.41 2.59
CA VAL A 577 -24.01 -20.82 3.18
C VAL A 577 -24.01 -19.31 2.98
N VAL A 578 -25.20 -18.72 2.81
CA VAL A 578 -25.42 -17.28 2.95
C VAL A 578 -26.62 -16.99 3.86
N SER A 579 -26.69 -15.75 4.33
CA SER A 579 -27.91 -15.14 4.85
C SER A 579 -28.07 -13.79 4.16
N ARG A 580 -29.21 -13.56 3.52
CA ARG A 580 -29.52 -12.31 2.80
C ARG A 580 -30.15 -11.25 3.71
N ILE A 581 -30.87 -11.74 4.72
CA ILE A 581 -31.62 -10.97 5.70
C ILE A 581 -31.55 -11.72 7.04
N PRO A 582 -31.65 -11.03 8.20
CA PRO A 582 -31.60 -11.65 9.53
C PRO A 582 -32.48 -12.90 9.72
N GLY A 583 -33.61 -12.97 9.00
CA GLY A 583 -34.57 -14.07 9.05
C GLY A 583 -34.44 -15.15 7.96
N SER A 584 -33.36 -15.19 7.15
CA SER A 584 -33.14 -16.25 6.14
C SER A 584 -31.80 -16.97 6.32
N MET A 585 -31.76 -18.23 5.88
CA MET A 585 -30.54 -19.00 5.64
C MET A 585 -30.70 -19.81 4.37
N GLU A 586 -29.68 -19.80 3.51
CA GLU A 586 -29.62 -20.61 2.30
C GLU A 586 -28.28 -21.35 2.24
N LEU A 587 -28.33 -22.67 2.16
CA LEU A 587 -27.20 -23.61 2.26
C LEU A 587 -27.13 -24.48 1.00
N TRP A 588 -25.93 -24.71 0.47
CA TRP A 588 -25.68 -25.63 -0.65
C TRP A 588 -24.52 -26.58 -0.36
N TRP A 589 -24.59 -27.79 -0.91
CA TRP A 589 -23.55 -28.80 -0.81
C TRP A 589 -23.52 -29.73 -2.04
N VAL A 590 -22.37 -30.35 -2.27
CA VAL A 590 -22.18 -31.32 -3.36
C VAL A 590 -22.38 -32.76 -2.84
N THR A 591 -23.02 -33.62 -3.64
CA THR A 591 -23.23 -35.03 -3.31
C THR A 591 -22.19 -35.94 -3.95
N GLY A 592 -22.07 -37.18 -3.45
CA GLY A 592 -21.17 -38.19 -4.03
C GLY A 592 -21.48 -38.60 -5.48
N ASN A 593 -22.60 -38.16 -6.07
CA ASN A 593 -22.90 -38.33 -7.49
C ASN A 593 -22.73 -37.04 -8.33
N GLY A 594 -22.21 -35.96 -7.72
CA GLY A 594 -22.01 -34.68 -8.40
C GLY A 594 -23.28 -33.87 -8.62
N SER A 595 -24.38 -34.14 -7.91
CA SER A 595 -25.51 -33.21 -7.83
C SER A 595 -25.22 -32.08 -6.84
N VAL A 596 -25.79 -30.90 -7.07
CA VAL A 596 -25.77 -29.76 -6.14
C VAL A 596 -27.13 -29.71 -5.46
N GLN A 597 -27.15 -30.03 -4.17
CA GLN A 597 -28.34 -29.95 -3.33
C GLN A 597 -28.34 -28.65 -2.54
N ALA A 598 -29.53 -28.25 -2.13
CA ALA A 598 -29.75 -27.02 -1.40
C ALA A 598 -30.79 -27.19 -0.29
N ALA A 599 -30.70 -26.34 0.73
CA ALA A 599 -31.71 -26.17 1.75
C ALA A 599 -31.90 -24.69 2.05
N PHE A 600 -33.15 -24.25 2.20
CA PHE A 600 -33.46 -22.91 2.69
C PHE A 600 -34.29 -22.97 3.98
N TRP A 601 -34.15 -21.93 4.80
CA TRP A 601 -34.92 -21.72 6.02
C TRP A 601 -35.28 -20.26 6.17
N TYR A 602 -36.49 -20.03 6.70
CA TYR A 602 -36.97 -18.72 7.12
C TYR A 602 -37.39 -18.79 8.60
N GLU A 603 -37.29 -17.67 9.31
CA GLU A 603 -37.59 -17.59 10.73
C GLU A 603 -39.02 -18.07 11.07
N GLY A 604 -39.14 -18.92 12.10
CA GLY A 604 -40.37 -19.63 12.45
C GLY A 604 -40.75 -20.81 11.54
N GLY A 605 -40.05 -20.99 10.41
CA GLY A 605 -40.28 -22.05 9.44
C GLY A 605 -39.52 -23.36 9.70
N GLN A 606 -39.65 -24.28 8.75
CA GLN A 606 -38.90 -25.53 8.68
C GLN A 606 -37.93 -25.50 7.49
N TRP A 607 -36.83 -26.25 7.57
CA TRP A 607 -35.90 -26.41 6.46
C TRP A 607 -36.58 -27.07 5.26
N THR A 608 -36.49 -26.43 4.10
CA THR A 608 -37.01 -26.96 2.83
C THR A 608 -35.84 -27.31 1.92
N ARG A 609 -35.71 -28.59 1.55
CA ARG A 609 -34.62 -29.11 0.70
C ARG A 609 -35.06 -29.22 -0.75
N TYR A 610 -34.14 -28.93 -1.68
CA TYR A 610 -34.36 -29.02 -3.13
C TYR A 610 -33.05 -29.34 -3.87
N GLU A 611 -33.16 -29.92 -5.06
CA GLU A 611 -32.01 -30.08 -5.97
C GLU A 611 -31.88 -28.81 -6.85
N LEU A 612 -30.67 -28.24 -6.90
CA LEU A 612 -30.36 -27.09 -7.76
C LEU A 612 -29.74 -27.54 -9.10
N ALA A 613 -28.94 -28.61 -9.07
CA ALA A 613 -28.34 -29.20 -10.26
C ALA A 613 -28.25 -30.73 -10.14
N PRO A 614 -28.62 -31.49 -11.18
CA PRO A 614 -28.68 -32.95 -11.14
C PRO A 614 -27.29 -33.61 -11.10
N ALA A 615 -27.26 -34.93 -10.88
CA ALA A 615 -26.05 -35.74 -10.84
C ALA A 615 -25.11 -35.46 -12.03
N GLY A 616 -23.81 -35.42 -11.77
CA GLY A 616 -22.76 -35.05 -12.74
C GLY A 616 -22.63 -33.55 -13.05
N SER A 617 -23.39 -32.67 -12.41
CA SER A 617 -23.25 -31.21 -12.61
C SER A 617 -22.05 -30.58 -11.89
N ALA A 618 -21.50 -31.26 -10.87
CA ALA A 618 -20.42 -30.77 -10.01
C ALA A 618 -19.35 -31.85 -9.78
N SER A 619 -18.11 -31.44 -9.53
CA SER A 619 -17.06 -32.32 -9.00
C SER A 619 -17.30 -32.56 -7.51
N PRO A 620 -17.35 -33.82 -7.02
CA PRO A 620 -17.53 -34.12 -5.60
C PRO A 620 -16.49 -33.48 -4.66
N GLN A 621 -15.24 -33.28 -5.13
CA GLN A 621 -14.12 -32.70 -4.36
C GLN A 621 -13.90 -31.20 -4.63
N GLY A 622 -14.71 -30.60 -5.52
CA GLY A 622 -14.54 -29.23 -5.99
C GLY A 622 -15.06 -28.16 -5.02
N GLY A 623 -14.54 -26.95 -5.15
CA GLY A 623 -15.04 -25.79 -4.41
C GLY A 623 -16.49 -25.44 -4.77
N ILE A 624 -17.19 -24.88 -3.78
CA ILE A 624 -18.50 -24.23 -3.92
C ILE A 624 -18.48 -22.94 -3.09
N ALA A 625 -18.93 -21.83 -3.67
CA ALA A 625 -18.94 -20.51 -3.04
C ALA A 625 -20.23 -19.77 -3.36
N ALA A 626 -20.76 -19.03 -2.39
CA ALA A 626 -21.99 -18.26 -2.53
C ALA A 626 -21.85 -16.85 -1.94
N VAL A 627 -22.54 -15.88 -2.53
CA VAL A 627 -22.68 -14.52 -1.99
C VAL A 627 -24.12 -14.00 -2.12
N SER A 628 -24.39 -12.91 -1.41
CA SER A 628 -25.64 -12.15 -1.46
C SER A 628 -25.28 -10.67 -1.54
N ARG A 629 -25.35 -10.07 -2.74
CA ARG A 629 -25.05 -8.64 -2.94
C ARG A 629 -26.08 -7.72 -2.29
N ILE A 630 -27.33 -8.16 -2.32
CA ILE A 630 -28.52 -7.43 -1.88
C ILE A 630 -29.53 -8.42 -1.28
N PRO A 631 -30.44 -7.99 -0.37
CA PRO A 631 -31.45 -8.86 0.26
C PRO A 631 -32.28 -9.75 -0.69
N GLY A 632 -32.46 -9.29 -1.94
CA GLY A 632 -33.22 -9.95 -2.99
C GLY A 632 -32.41 -10.70 -4.05
N SER A 633 -31.10 -10.94 -3.85
CA SER A 633 -30.27 -11.77 -4.76
C SER A 633 -29.56 -12.92 -4.04
N MET A 634 -29.23 -13.96 -4.81
CA MET A 634 -28.20 -14.94 -4.45
C MET A 634 -27.40 -15.30 -5.68
N GLU A 635 -26.10 -15.48 -5.50
CA GLU A 635 -25.19 -15.90 -6.54
C GLU A 635 -24.31 -17.04 -6.00
N LEU A 636 -24.21 -18.14 -6.76
CA LEU A 636 -23.54 -19.39 -6.40
C LEU A 636 -22.64 -19.86 -7.55
N TRP A 637 -21.44 -20.34 -7.22
CA TRP A 637 -20.51 -20.95 -8.17
C TRP A 637 -19.97 -22.28 -7.63
N TRP A 638 -19.71 -23.23 -8.52
CA TRP A 638 -19.11 -24.51 -8.17
C TRP A 638 -18.24 -25.07 -9.32
N THR A 639 -17.26 -25.90 -8.99
CA THR A 639 -16.48 -26.62 -9.99
C THR A 639 -17.34 -27.71 -10.64
N GLY A 640 -17.52 -27.65 -11.96
CA GLY A 640 -18.21 -28.68 -12.74
C GLY A 640 -17.40 -29.97 -12.86
N ALA A 641 -18.08 -31.11 -13.04
CA ALA A 641 -17.42 -32.43 -13.15
C ALA A 641 -16.46 -32.56 -14.36
N ASN A 642 -16.57 -31.64 -15.32
CA ASN A 642 -15.71 -31.51 -16.50
C ASN A 642 -14.65 -30.39 -16.36
N ALA A 643 -14.28 -30.00 -15.13
CA ALA A 643 -13.32 -28.92 -14.86
C ALA A 643 -13.77 -27.53 -15.38
N SER A 644 -15.08 -27.29 -15.49
CA SER A 644 -15.66 -25.96 -15.75
C SER A 644 -15.89 -25.18 -14.45
N VAL A 645 -16.13 -23.88 -14.53
CA VAL A 645 -16.77 -23.10 -13.46
C VAL A 645 -18.24 -22.93 -13.83
N GLN A 646 -19.11 -23.65 -13.13
CA GLN A 646 -20.55 -23.54 -13.25
C GLN A 646 -21.08 -22.51 -12.26
N ALA A 647 -22.21 -21.91 -12.59
CA ALA A 647 -22.81 -20.84 -11.81
C ALA A 647 -24.35 -20.91 -11.79
N ALA A 648 -24.94 -20.36 -10.76
CA ALA A 648 -26.37 -20.12 -10.66
C ALA A 648 -26.64 -18.78 -9.98
N PHE A 649 -27.67 -18.06 -10.44
CA PHE A 649 -28.18 -16.88 -9.75
C PHE A 649 -29.68 -17.00 -9.50
N TRP A 650 -30.15 -16.29 -8.47
CA TRP A 650 -31.56 -16.15 -8.11
C TRP A 650 -31.86 -14.71 -7.73
N TYR A 651 -33.09 -14.29 -8.03
CA TYR A 651 -33.68 -13.03 -7.60
C TYR A 651 -35.03 -13.28 -6.94
N GLU A 652 -35.42 -12.42 -6.01
CA GLU A 652 -36.69 -12.55 -5.28
C GLU A 652 -37.91 -12.61 -6.22
N GLY A 653 -38.81 -13.57 -5.97
CA GLY A 653 -39.94 -13.91 -6.85
C GLY A 653 -39.56 -14.70 -8.12
N GLY A 654 -38.27 -14.87 -8.41
CA GLY A 654 -37.76 -15.57 -9.59
C GLY A 654 -37.52 -17.07 -9.38
N GLN A 655 -36.92 -17.69 -10.40
CA GLN A 655 -36.40 -19.06 -10.40
C GLN A 655 -34.87 -19.05 -10.55
N TRP A 656 -34.21 -20.08 -10.06
CA TRP A 656 -32.77 -20.26 -10.26
C TRP A 656 -32.43 -20.35 -11.75
N THR A 657 -31.50 -19.51 -12.20
CA THR A 657 -30.98 -19.52 -13.56
C THR A 657 -29.52 -19.99 -13.53
N ARG A 658 -29.24 -21.14 -14.17
CA ARG A 658 -27.90 -21.72 -14.26
C ARG A 658 -27.19 -21.29 -15.53
N TYR A 659 -25.87 -21.06 -15.45
CA TYR A 659 -25.01 -20.70 -16.57
C TYR A 659 -23.57 -21.22 -16.35
N GLU A 660 -22.78 -21.28 -17.42
CA GLU A 660 -21.35 -21.59 -17.34
C GLU A 660 -20.56 -20.27 -17.36
N LEU A 661 -19.67 -20.08 -16.38
CA LEU A 661 -18.80 -18.90 -16.27
C LEU A 661 -17.41 -19.16 -16.87
N ALA A 662 -16.90 -20.38 -16.78
CA ALA A 662 -15.69 -20.80 -17.47
C ALA A 662 -15.83 -22.23 -18.02
N PRO A 663 -15.41 -22.50 -19.26
CA PRO A 663 -15.66 -23.78 -19.91
C PRO A 663 -14.78 -24.91 -19.35
N ALA A 664 -15.07 -26.13 -19.79
CA ALA A 664 -14.35 -27.34 -19.39
C ALA A 664 -12.82 -27.19 -19.44
N GLY A 665 -12.13 -27.63 -18.40
CA GLY A 665 -10.68 -27.55 -18.24
C GLY A 665 -10.14 -26.27 -17.58
N HIS A 666 -10.95 -25.24 -17.35
CA HIS A 666 -10.49 -23.97 -16.75
C HIS A 666 -10.37 -23.97 -15.22
N ALA A 667 -10.88 -24.99 -14.51
CA ALA A 667 -10.79 -25.14 -13.07
C ALA A 667 -10.20 -26.50 -12.68
N SER A 668 -9.51 -26.59 -11.56
CA SER A 668 -9.16 -27.88 -10.97
C SER A 668 -10.40 -28.53 -10.36
N VAL A 669 -10.67 -29.79 -10.70
CA VAL A 669 -11.75 -30.60 -10.14
C VAL A 669 -11.72 -30.71 -8.61
N ASN A 670 -10.56 -30.46 -7.98
CA ASN A 670 -10.37 -30.55 -6.54
C ASN A 670 -10.06 -29.19 -5.89
N GLY A 671 -9.95 -28.13 -6.69
CA GLY A 671 -9.50 -26.80 -6.24
C GLY A 671 -10.60 -26.02 -5.53
N GLY A 672 -10.18 -25.14 -4.62
CA GLY A 672 -11.07 -24.17 -3.97
C GLY A 672 -11.65 -23.13 -4.93
N ILE A 673 -12.80 -22.60 -4.55
CA ILE A 673 -13.44 -21.41 -5.11
C ILE A 673 -13.74 -20.46 -3.94
N ALA A 674 -13.50 -19.16 -4.10
CA ALA A 674 -13.88 -18.12 -3.14
C ALA A 674 -14.54 -16.95 -3.89
N ALA A 675 -15.46 -16.23 -3.23
CA ALA A 675 -16.22 -15.14 -3.83
C ALA A 675 -16.48 -14.02 -2.83
N VAL A 676 -16.58 -12.78 -3.31
CA VAL A 676 -17.03 -11.61 -2.53
C VAL A 676 -17.97 -10.73 -3.36
N SER A 677 -18.65 -9.82 -2.66
CA SER A 677 -19.35 -8.67 -3.24
C SER A 677 -18.98 -7.46 -2.39
N ARG A 678 -18.22 -6.52 -2.95
CA ARG A 678 -17.75 -5.32 -2.22
C ARG A 678 -18.81 -4.23 -2.13
N ILE A 679 -19.61 -4.13 -3.19
CA ILE A 679 -20.70 -3.17 -3.37
C ILE A 679 -21.89 -3.87 -4.05
N PRO A 680 -23.15 -3.39 -3.90
CA PRO A 680 -24.36 -4.08 -4.39
C PRO A 680 -24.37 -4.46 -5.89
N ASN A 681 -23.55 -3.78 -6.68
CA ASN A 681 -23.41 -3.92 -8.12
C ASN A 681 -22.05 -4.51 -8.57
N SER A 682 -21.25 -5.10 -7.67
CA SER A 682 -20.03 -5.87 -8.00
C SER A 682 -20.15 -7.34 -7.59
N LEU A 683 -19.41 -8.20 -8.29
CA LEU A 683 -19.15 -9.59 -7.93
C LEU A 683 -17.71 -9.91 -8.30
N GLU A 684 -16.98 -10.53 -7.39
CA GLU A 684 -15.62 -10.99 -7.62
C GLU A 684 -15.48 -12.45 -7.17
N LEU A 685 -14.79 -13.25 -7.98
CA LEU A 685 -14.71 -14.71 -7.86
C LEU A 685 -13.30 -15.18 -8.22
N TRP A 686 -12.74 -16.07 -7.40
CA TRP A 686 -11.44 -16.70 -7.64
C TRP A 686 -11.52 -18.21 -7.54
N TRP A 687 -10.77 -18.91 -8.37
CA TRP A 687 -10.66 -20.37 -8.35
C TRP A 687 -9.26 -20.85 -8.76
N ILE A 688 -8.92 -22.08 -8.38
CA ILE A 688 -7.68 -22.71 -8.81
C ILE A 688 -7.88 -23.36 -10.19
N GLY A 689 -7.01 -23.03 -11.16
CA GLY A 689 -6.97 -23.66 -12.48
C GLY A 689 -6.44 -25.09 -12.44
N GLY A 690 -6.74 -25.90 -13.47
CA GLY A 690 -6.27 -27.28 -13.56
C GLY A 690 -4.74 -27.44 -13.66
N ASP A 691 -4.04 -26.35 -13.96
CA ASP A 691 -2.59 -26.18 -14.04
C ASP A 691 -1.98 -25.57 -12.75
N GLY A 692 -2.77 -25.37 -11.70
CA GLY A 692 -2.34 -24.68 -10.48
C GLY A 692 -2.19 -23.16 -10.63
N SER A 693 -2.74 -22.55 -11.68
CA SER A 693 -2.93 -21.09 -11.73
C SER A 693 -3.99 -20.63 -10.73
N VAL A 694 -3.93 -19.36 -10.33
CA VAL A 694 -5.05 -18.69 -9.63
C VAL A 694 -5.77 -17.83 -10.66
N GLN A 695 -7.06 -18.07 -10.85
CA GLN A 695 -7.89 -17.37 -11.82
C GLN A 695 -8.78 -16.36 -11.11
N ASP A 696 -9.05 -15.24 -11.79
CA ASP A 696 -9.96 -14.18 -11.38
C ASP A 696 -11.12 -14.08 -12.39
N ALA A 697 -12.33 -13.87 -11.88
CA ALA A 697 -13.43 -13.31 -12.62
C ALA A 697 -14.07 -12.17 -11.84
N PHE A 698 -14.33 -11.04 -12.50
CA PHE A 698 -15.09 -9.93 -11.93
C PHE A 698 -16.24 -9.50 -12.83
N TRP A 699 -17.29 -8.98 -12.21
CA TRP A 699 -18.47 -8.47 -12.87
C TRP A 699 -18.98 -7.21 -12.17
N TYR A 700 -19.41 -6.26 -12.99
CA TYR A 700 -20.15 -5.08 -12.55
C TYR A 700 -21.50 -5.04 -13.27
N GLU A 701 -22.53 -4.54 -12.59
CA GLU A 701 -23.88 -4.44 -13.16
C GLU A 701 -23.88 -3.74 -14.54
N GLY A 702 -24.66 -4.29 -15.48
CA GLY A 702 -24.72 -3.86 -16.87
C GLY A 702 -23.55 -4.33 -17.77
N ASN A 703 -22.50 -4.94 -17.21
CA ASN A 703 -21.33 -5.42 -17.97
C ASN A 703 -21.35 -6.94 -18.16
N ALA A 704 -20.45 -7.44 -19.03
CA ALA A 704 -20.12 -8.86 -19.12
C ALA A 704 -18.97 -9.21 -18.16
N TRP A 705 -18.98 -10.43 -17.63
CA TRP A 705 -17.89 -10.98 -16.81
C TRP A 705 -16.54 -10.83 -17.52
N GLN A 706 -15.58 -10.20 -16.84
CA GLN A 706 -14.17 -10.18 -17.23
C GLN A 706 -13.42 -11.29 -16.47
N ARG A 707 -12.36 -11.83 -17.07
CA ARG A 707 -11.59 -12.96 -16.52
C ARG A 707 -10.12 -12.87 -16.91
N PHE A 708 -9.21 -13.22 -16.00
CA PHE A 708 -7.77 -13.31 -16.24
C PHE A 708 -7.09 -14.26 -15.24
N ALA A 709 -5.85 -14.67 -15.53
CA ALA A 709 -5.02 -15.37 -14.56
C ALA A 709 -4.39 -14.36 -13.61
N LEU A 710 -4.76 -14.41 -12.33
CA LEU A 710 -4.22 -13.58 -11.26
C LEU A 710 -2.82 -14.05 -10.83
N ALA A 711 -2.60 -15.36 -10.79
CA ALA A 711 -1.29 -15.97 -10.60
C ALA A 711 -1.04 -17.07 -11.65
N PRO A 712 0.20 -17.22 -12.17
CA PRO A 712 0.52 -18.14 -13.26
C PRO A 712 0.40 -19.63 -12.86
N ALA A 713 0.46 -20.51 -13.85
CA ALA A 713 0.47 -21.96 -13.66
C ALA A 713 1.50 -22.39 -12.59
N GLY A 714 1.11 -23.32 -11.72
CA GLY A 714 1.92 -23.80 -10.59
C GLY A 714 2.00 -22.88 -9.37
N SER A 715 1.36 -21.71 -9.34
CA SER A 715 1.33 -20.83 -8.15
C SER A 715 0.53 -21.40 -6.97
N ALA A 716 -0.43 -22.28 -7.21
CA ALA A 716 -1.29 -22.90 -6.20
C ALA A 716 -1.27 -24.44 -6.27
N SER A 717 -1.56 -25.09 -5.15
CA SER A 717 -1.87 -26.52 -5.11
C SER A 717 -3.15 -26.78 -5.90
N ALA A 718 -3.16 -27.75 -6.83
CA ALA A 718 -4.35 -28.07 -7.60
C ALA A 718 -5.54 -28.52 -6.74
N SER A 719 -5.29 -29.07 -5.54
CA SER A 719 -6.30 -29.42 -4.52
C SER A 719 -6.34 -28.43 -3.35
N GLY A 720 -5.63 -27.30 -3.46
CA GLY A 720 -5.55 -26.25 -2.46
C GLY A 720 -6.88 -25.53 -2.25
N ARG A 721 -6.93 -24.74 -1.18
CA ARG A 721 -8.09 -23.90 -0.84
C ARG A 721 -7.75 -22.44 -1.08
N ILE A 722 -8.81 -21.64 -1.28
CA ILE A 722 -8.74 -20.19 -1.44
C ILE A 722 -9.65 -19.57 -0.37
N ALA A 723 -9.23 -18.46 0.23
CA ALA A 723 -10.08 -17.60 1.04
C ALA A 723 -9.91 -16.14 0.62
N SER A 724 -10.96 -15.33 0.76
CA SER A 724 -10.96 -13.92 0.35
C SER A 724 -11.77 -13.06 1.31
N VAL A 725 -11.37 -11.79 1.46
CA VAL A 725 -12.13 -10.77 2.19
C VAL A 725 -12.16 -9.44 1.42
N SER A 726 -13.04 -8.54 1.87
CA SER A 726 -13.12 -7.15 1.46
C SER A 726 -13.42 -6.32 2.71
N ARG A 727 -12.56 -5.37 3.04
CA ARG A 727 -12.64 -4.55 4.27
C ARG A 727 -13.32 -3.21 4.04
N ILE A 728 -13.11 -2.66 2.86
CA ILE A 728 -13.69 -1.44 2.32
C ILE A 728 -14.15 -1.70 0.88
N PRO A 729 -15.08 -0.90 0.32
CA PRO A 729 -15.57 -1.05 -1.06
C PRO A 729 -14.48 -1.20 -2.13
N ASP A 730 -13.32 -0.58 -1.89
CA ASP A 730 -12.19 -0.52 -2.82
C ASP A 730 -10.97 -1.33 -2.32
N SER A 731 -11.22 -2.46 -1.63
CA SER A 731 -10.20 -3.43 -1.24
C SER A 731 -10.61 -4.85 -1.60
N MET A 732 -9.65 -5.67 -2.01
CA MET A 732 -9.78 -7.13 -2.07
C MET A 732 -8.52 -7.76 -1.51
N GLU A 733 -8.66 -8.78 -0.68
CA GLU A 733 -7.54 -9.59 -0.24
C GLU A 733 -7.86 -11.07 -0.44
N LEU A 734 -6.88 -11.82 -0.96
CA LEU A 734 -7.01 -13.20 -1.43
C LEU A 734 -5.82 -14.02 -0.94
N TRP A 735 -6.08 -15.19 -0.35
CA TRP A 735 -5.07 -16.15 0.04
C TRP A 735 -5.31 -17.50 -0.60
N TRP A 736 -4.24 -18.23 -0.92
CA TRP A 736 -4.31 -19.60 -1.43
C TRP A 736 -3.20 -20.50 -0.90
N THR A 737 -3.46 -21.81 -0.87
CA THR A 737 -2.43 -22.82 -0.62
C THR A 737 -1.48 -22.92 -1.82
N GLY A 738 -0.21 -22.57 -1.64
CA GLY A 738 0.83 -22.70 -2.67
C GLY A 738 1.07 -24.16 -3.08
N SER A 739 1.61 -24.39 -4.28
CA SER A 739 1.91 -25.74 -4.80
C SER A 739 2.98 -26.49 -3.98
N ASN A 740 3.74 -25.77 -3.16
CA ASN A 740 4.74 -26.25 -2.21
C ASN A 740 4.28 -26.16 -0.74
N GLY A 741 3.00 -25.87 -0.47
CA GLY A 741 2.48 -25.67 0.88
C GLY A 741 2.88 -24.34 1.54
N SER A 742 3.30 -23.33 0.78
CA SER A 742 3.28 -21.94 1.26
C SER A 742 1.83 -21.42 1.35
N ILE A 743 1.66 -20.24 1.97
CA ILE A 743 0.44 -19.43 1.79
C ILE A 743 0.80 -18.25 0.90
N GLY A 744 0.27 -18.25 -0.33
CA GLY A 744 0.33 -17.11 -1.22
C GLY A 744 -0.74 -16.08 -0.86
N ASP A 745 -0.40 -14.81 -1.04
CA ASP A 745 -1.28 -13.65 -0.90
C ASP A 745 -1.35 -12.90 -2.23
N SER A 746 -2.53 -12.38 -2.56
CA SER A 746 -2.67 -11.24 -3.47
C SER A 746 -3.73 -10.27 -2.95
N PHE A 747 -3.45 -8.98 -3.01
CA PHE A 747 -4.34 -7.91 -2.61
C PHE A 747 -4.50 -6.86 -3.73
N TRP A 748 -5.63 -6.17 -3.73
CA TRP A 748 -5.95 -5.07 -4.65
C TRP A 748 -6.32 -3.81 -3.88
N TYR A 749 -5.75 -2.69 -4.33
CA TYR A 749 -6.14 -1.32 -3.98
C TYR A 749 -6.20 -0.47 -5.27
N PRO A 750 -6.97 0.63 -5.28
CA PRO A 750 -7.06 1.59 -6.39
C PRO A 750 -5.81 2.46 -6.60
#